data_AF-A0A9P9IGN4-F1
#
_entry.id   AF-A0A9P9IGN4-F1
#
_cell.length_a   1.000
_cell.length_b   1.000
_cell.length_c   1.000
_cell.angle_alpha   90.00
_cell.angle_beta   90.00
_cell.angle_gamma   90.00
#
_symmetry.space_group_name_H-M   'P 1'
#
loop_
_entity.id
_entity.type
_entity.pdbx_description
1 polymer ?
#
loop_
_entity_poly.entity_id
_entity_poly.type
_entity_poly.pdbx_seq_one_letter_code
_entity_poly.pdbx_strand_id
1 'polypeptide(L)'
;MPNQNDIYTVGWICAVNTELVAAQAFLDEKHSSPEWLPKNDENDYTLGKFGEHNVVVTVLPAGEYGIASAASAARDMLRSFPNIRLGLMVGIGGGAPSKMHDIRLGDIVVSDPHDGNSGVFQYDFGKSIQNQSFRTTGFLSQPPRVLRTAVNGLRAQYELEGHQLENAVEGILENNPRLRRRYTRPSLETDRLYKSNFVHPQGSGVSCDIGCGDNPSIRISRPERPADEDTPVVHYGVIASANQLMKDALIRDKLAAEKNVLCFEMEAAGLMNDFPCLVVRGICDYADSHKNKEWQGYAAMVAAAYAKDLLCKIPPNRVDAEKRVYEVLHDLQEVAEAHKDVALKQLEIQQDAAQQKISEKYRECVQLLRLAKSTEDGTYEWYKDRVEDRVEGTCKWFLRHSHFQNWLKQSSGPLLVTADPGCGKSVLAKYLVDHVLPRSSTICYFFFKDQDQNTVRQALCALLHQLFSQRPSLTKHAMDDFDTNGSDLINSTRSLWNILDNVVQDSQAEPIIIVLDALDECGEEDFKNLLMNVERQSRRSRSNKGNLKYLLTSRPYEQVVSRFRVLLDAFPLIHIPGEEESDTISEEVNRVIEHRVEQLGQEKSLSYPVQIQLKKRLLQIQHRTYLWVYLIFDYLRAEDFKKTLKGVDSTISVMPKSITQAYEQILSKSKQQDIVRKVLSIILAAVRPLTLSELNVAMNIHGETKSFGDLDLEEEADFKSRLRSWCGLFVSIYHGKAYFIHQTAREFLLDTSILPTSTPIVRLQWHKSIHISYAHTILAHVCVRYLDLFNTSYASQSTLLIYSTDHWSFHFHGACIKDKDDIALIAVRICNPNSAAYRIWSNFHFTDDHNNDSNLPVIRLFNRGIENPRYSTGIMVASYLGHSAVVKLFLGKGIDLELKGDKFRRTPLLCAARYGNEAVVQLLLEAGANVEFKDNIGLTALMWASRKGHVGVVKLLLKHGANLESTEHMNSRTPLLWAAMSGKEEAVRLLLEKGAALEAKDKLHARTSLLWAIRNKHEAVVKTLLEWGSDRESKDVFGQTPLVYVEKYGGMAIKKLFENDGALDLDSITEEFQTISLQSPTRH
;
A
#
# COMPACT_ATOMS: atom_id res chain seq x y z
N MET A 1 29.52 -63.27 24.81
CA MET A 1 28.34 -63.90 24.16
C MET A 1 27.81 -62.87 23.18
N PRO A 2 27.51 -63.20 21.91
CA PRO A 2 26.77 -62.28 21.05
C PRO A 2 25.53 -61.83 21.81
N ASN A 3 25.19 -60.55 21.76
CA ASN A 3 23.98 -60.10 22.42
C ASN A 3 22.82 -60.85 21.74
N GLN A 4 21.84 -61.37 22.48
CA GLN A 4 20.73 -62.13 21.89
C GLN A 4 20.02 -61.33 20.77
N ASN A 5 20.11 -60.00 20.85
CA ASN A 5 19.54 -59.04 19.91
C ASN A 5 20.34 -58.89 18.59
N ASP A 6 21.58 -59.39 18.50
CA ASP A 6 22.44 -59.23 17.32
C ASP A 6 22.03 -60.14 16.14
N ILE A 7 21.18 -61.14 16.37
CA ILE A 7 20.74 -62.09 15.33
C ILE A 7 19.60 -61.54 14.46
N TYR A 8 18.96 -60.43 14.85
CA TYR A 8 17.83 -59.83 14.14
C TYR A 8 18.32 -58.86 13.08
N THR A 9 17.89 -59.08 11.83
CA THR A 9 18.37 -58.35 10.65
C THR A 9 17.28 -57.53 9.97
N VAL A 10 16.02 -57.78 10.30
CA VAL A 10 14.86 -57.06 9.75
C VAL A 10 14.09 -56.39 10.88
N GLY A 11 13.89 -55.07 10.78
CA GLY A 11 13.00 -54.32 11.67
C GLY A 11 11.67 -54.03 10.98
N TRP A 12 10.57 -54.26 11.70
CA TRP A 12 9.21 -54.07 11.22
C TRP A 12 8.46 -53.14 12.18
N ILE A 13 7.95 -52.03 11.67
CA ILE A 13 7.22 -51.03 12.47
C ILE A 13 5.74 -51.05 12.11
N CYS A 14 4.90 -51.20 13.13
CA CYS A 14 3.45 -51.09 13.09
C CYS A 14 3.01 -49.78 13.76
N ALA A 15 2.06 -49.06 13.16
CA ALA A 15 1.44 -47.87 13.72
C ALA A 15 0.39 -48.21 14.80
N VAL A 16 -0.39 -49.28 14.61
CA VAL A 16 -1.50 -49.62 15.52
C VAL A 16 -1.55 -51.09 15.91
N ASN A 17 -2.21 -51.39 17.02
CA ASN A 17 -2.34 -52.77 17.54
C ASN A 17 -2.94 -53.76 16.53
N THR A 18 -3.84 -53.30 15.65
CA THR A 18 -4.42 -54.16 14.60
C THR A 18 -3.35 -54.73 13.67
N GLU A 19 -2.35 -53.91 13.34
CA GLU A 19 -1.22 -54.26 12.46
C GLU A 19 -0.21 -55.14 13.20
N LEU A 20 0.06 -54.88 14.48
CA LEU A 20 0.91 -55.74 15.30
C LEU A 20 0.35 -57.17 15.38
N VAL A 21 -0.96 -57.31 15.62
CA VAL A 21 -1.61 -58.63 15.65
C VAL A 21 -1.47 -59.36 14.32
N ALA A 22 -1.61 -58.66 13.18
CA ALA A 22 -1.42 -59.25 11.86
C ALA A 22 0.04 -59.69 11.66
N ALA A 23 1.01 -58.84 11.96
CA ALA A 23 2.44 -59.18 11.87
C ALA A 23 2.79 -60.39 12.75
N GLN A 24 2.32 -60.43 14.00
CA GLN A 24 2.53 -61.55 14.92
C GLN A 24 1.92 -62.85 14.41
N ALA A 25 0.73 -62.78 13.80
CA ALA A 25 0.01 -63.97 13.34
C ALA A 25 0.71 -64.67 12.17
N PHE A 26 1.51 -63.95 11.38
CA PHE A 26 2.23 -64.49 10.23
C PHE A 26 3.66 -64.98 10.53
N LEU A 27 4.15 -64.80 11.77
CA LEU A 27 5.45 -65.35 12.19
C LEU A 27 5.45 -66.88 12.08
N ASP A 28 6.50 -67.44 11.47
CA ASP A 28 6.70 -68.89 11.41
C ASP A 28 7.13 -69.44 12.78
N GLU A 29 7.94 -68.65 13.51
CA GLU A 29 8.40 -68.94 14.85
C GLU A 29 8.38 -67.68 15.71
N LYS A 30 7.91 -67.80 16.97
CA LYS A 30 7.95 -66.70 17.94
C LYS A 30 9.05 -66.95 18.96
N HIS A 31 9.97 -66.00 19.08
CA HIS A 31 11.06 -66.05 20.06
C HIS A 31 10.62 -65.43 21.40
N SER A 32 11.37 -65.70 22.47
CA SER A 32 11.16 -65.05 23.77
C SER A 32 11.44 -63.55 23.70
N SER A 33 10.70 -62.76 24.47
CA SER A 33 10.96 -61.32 24.63
C SER A 33 12.41 -61.04 25.07
N PRO A 34 12.99 -59.88 24.72
CA PRO A 34 14.37 -59.57 25.06
C PRO A 34 14.56 -59.51 26.59
N GLU A 35 15.59 -60.17 27.10
CA GLU A 35 15.91 -60.20 28.54
C GLU A 35 16.39 -58.85 29.08
N TRP A 36 16.91 -57.99 28.20
CA TRP A 36 17.44 -56.67 28.54
C TRP A 36 17.19 -55.67 27.40
N LEU A 37 16.70 -54.48 27.79
CA LEU A 37 16.56 -53.31 26.91
C LEU A 37 17.28 -52.10 27.56
N PRO A 38 17.82 -51.16 26.76
CA PRO A 38 18.35 -49.90 27.26
C PRO A 38 17.31 -49.12 28.08
N LYS A 39 17.74 -48.39 29.13
CA LYS A 39 16.85 -47.65 30.04
C LYS A 39 15.94 -46.59 29.38
N ASN A 40 16.26 -46.18 28.17
CA ASN A 40 15.56 -45.13 27.43
C ASN A 40 14.76 -45.69 26.24
N ASP A 41 14.62 -47.03 26.16
CA ASP A 41 13.78 -47.69 25.16
C ASP A 41 12.51 -48.20 25.85
N GLU A 42 11.39 -47.56 25.50
CA GLU A 42 10.06 -47.86 26.06
C GLU A 42 9.21 -48.70 25.09
N ASN A 43 9.77 -49.17 23.97
CA ASN A 43 9.03 -49.95 22.99
C ASN A 43 8.74 -51.38 23.47
N ASP A 44 7.60 -51.91 23.02
CA ASP A 44 7.29 -53.33 23.14
C ASP A 44 7.71 -54.08 21.88
N TYR A 45 8.55 -55.10 22.04
CA TYR A 45 9.09 -55.88 20.92
C TYR A 45 8.52 -57.29 20.88
N THR A 46 8.08 -57.67 19.68
CA THR A 46 7.83 -59.05 19.32
C THR A 46 8.96 -59.56 18.44
N LEU A 47 9.61 -60.63 18.90
CA LEU A 47 10.72 -61.26 18.21
C LEU A 47 10.28 -62.58 17.58
N GLY A 48 10.77 -62.86 16.37
CA GLY A 48 10.47 -64.12 15.71
C GLY A 48 11.14 -64.28 14.35
N LYS A 49 10.64 -65.23 13.57
CA LYS A 49 11.15 -65.60 12.25
C LYS A 49 10.09 -65.46 11.17
N PHE A 50 10.48 -64.89 10.04
CA PHE A 50 9.73 -64.89 8.77
C PHE A 50 10.59 -65.58 7.71
N GLY A 51 10.20 -66.78 7.28
CA GLY A 51 11.01 -67.64 6.41
C GLY A 51 12.37 -67.93 7.04
N GLU A 52 13.44 -67.45 6.40
CA GLU A 52 14.82 -67.58 6.88
C GLU A 52 15.36 -66.33 7.59
N HIS A 53 14.53 -65.32 7.85
CA HIS A 53 14.94 -64.04 8.43
C HIS A 53 14.45 -63.86 9.87
N ASN A 54 15.33 -63.42 10.75
CA ASN A 54 14.98 -63.02 12.11
C ASN A 54 14.47 -61.58 12.11
N VAL A 55 13.23 -61.41 12.58
CA VAL A 55 12.50 -60.13 12.51
C VAL A 55 12.17 -59.64 13.92
N VAL A 56 12.36 -58.34 14.12
CA VAL A 56 11.87 -57.60 15.29
C VAL A 56 10.71 -56.72 14.86
N VAL A 57 9.56 -56.91 15.50
CA VAL A 57 8.34 -56.14 15.26
C VAL A 57 8.07 -55.25 16.47
N THR A 58 7.80 -53.96 16.24
CA THR A 58 7.32 -53.03 17.28
C THR A 58 6.01 -52.38 16.87
N VAL A 59 5.28 -51.86 17.86
CA VAL A 59 4.12 -51.00 17.64
C VAL A 59 4.32 -49.66 18.33
N LEU A 60 3.77 -48.60 17.77
CA LEU A 60 3.78 -47.28 18.42
C LEU A 60 2.98 -47.29 19.74
N PRO A 61 3.32 -46.40 20.70
CA PRO A 61 2.62 -46.31 21.97
C PRO A 61 1.10 -46.11 21.80
N ALA A 62 0.32 -46.67 22.72
CA ALA A 62 -1.13 -46.63 22.62
C ALA A 62 -1.67 -45.18 22.63
N GLY A 63 -2.37 -44.80 21.55
CA GLY A 63 -2.92 -43.45 21.39
C GLY A 63 -1.96 -42.45 20.75
N GLU A 64 -0.73 -42.87 20.47
CA GLU A 64 0.23 -42.12 19.67
C GLU A 64 0.25 -42.64 18.23
N TYR A 65 0.32 -41.70 17.29
CA TYR A 65 0.45 -41.96 15.87
C TYR A 65 1.08 -40.72 15.23
N GLY A 66 1.57 -40.87 14.02
CA GLY A 66 2.29 -39.80 13.33
C GLY A 66 3.81 -40.00 13.25
N ILE A 67 4.40 -39.18 12.40
CA ILE A 67 5.82 -39.15 12.01
C ILE A 67 6.78 -39.16 13.20
N ALA A 68 6.51 -38.39 14.26
CA ALA A 68 7.42 -38.25 15.40
C ALA A 68 7.50 -39.51 16.27
N SER A 69 6.36 -40.12 16.60
CA SER A 69 6.31 -41.36 17.38
C SER A 69 6.92 -42.52 16.60
N ALA A 70 6.67 -42.59 15.28
CA ALA A 70 7.31 -43.56 14.40
C ALA A 70 8.85 -43.44 14.40
N ALA A 71 9.37 -42.22 14.22
CA ALA A 71 10.81 -41.97 14.25
C ALA A 71 11.43 -42.34 15.62
N SER A 72 10.73 -42.07 16.73
CA SER A 72 11.22 -42.46 18.06
C SER A 72 11.30 -43.98 18.20
N ALA A 73 10.23 -44.70 17.88
CA ALA A 73 10.18 -46.15 17.96
C ALA A 73 11.27 -46.81 17.09
N ALA A 74 11.52 -46.27 15.89
CA ALA A 74 12.57 -46.74 15.00
C ALA A 74 13.97 -46.52 15.57
N ARG A 75 14.26 -45.33 16.11
CA ARG A 75 15.57 -45.02 16.70
C ARG A 75 15.90 -45.90 17.90
N ASP A 76 14.91 -46.12 18.76
CA ASP A 76 15.08 -46.98 19.92
C ASP A 76 15.22 -48.46 19.50
N MET A 77 14.48 -48.91 18.48
CA MET A 77 14.67 -50.23 17.87
C MET A 77 16.10 -50.42 17.32
N LEU A 78 16.62 -49.46 16.56
CA LEU A 78 17.98 -49.54 16.03
C LEU A 78 19.04 -49.55 17.15
N ARG A 79 18.77 -48.88 18.28
CA ARG A 79 19.66 -48.90 19.45
C ARG A 79 19.65 -50.27 20.14
N SER A 80 18.48 -50.89 20.27
CA SER A 80 18.30 -52.17 20.95
C SER A 80 18.68 -53.38 20.08
N PHE A 81 18.58 -53.23 18.75
CA PHE A 81 18.87 -54.24 17.74
C PHE A 81 19.82 -53.66 16.67
N PRO A 82 21.12 -53.54 16.97
CA PRO A 82 22.09 -52.84 16.13
C PRO A 82 22.39 -53.54 14.79
N ASN A 83 22.02 -54.82 14.64
CA ASN A 83 22.24 -55.60 13.41
C ASN A 83 21.08 -55.50 12.40
N ILE A 84 20.08 -54.65 12.63
CA ILE A 84 19.03 -54.38 11.63
C ILE A 84 19.66 -53.78 10.37
N ARG A 85 19.32 -54.38 9.22
CA ARG A 85 19.79 -54.01 7.87
C ARG A 85 18.64 -53.63 6.95
N LEU A 86 17.46 -54.22 7.15
CA LEU A 86 16.26 -53.92 6.38
C LEU A 86 15.17 -53.36 7.28
N GLY A 87 14.56 -52.25 6.85
CA GLY A 87 13.38 -51.68 7.47
C GLY A 87 12.12 -51.99 6.68
N LEU A 88 11.06 -52.39 7.37
CA LEU A 88 9.72 -52.51 6.85
C LEU A 88 8.76 -51.70 7.70
N MET A 89 7.79 -51.10 7.02
CA MET A 89 6.68 -50.45 7.67
C MET A 89 5.40 -50.97 7.02
N VAL A 90 4.71 -51.85 7.74
CA VAL A 90 3.58 -52.59 7.20
C VAL A 90 2.36 -52.33 8.06
N GLY A 91 1.26 -51.99 7.42
CA GLY A 91 0.03 -51.74 8.15
C GLY A 91 -1.11 -51.35 7.24
N ILE A 92 -1.98 -50.47 7.72
CA ILE A 92 -3.18 -50.05 7.00
C ILE A 92 -3.07 -48.59 6.55
N GLY A 93 -3.77 -48.26 5.47
CA GLY A 93 -3.84 -46.91 4.94
C GLY A 93 -5.15 -46.64 4.21
N GLY A 94 -5.37 -45.37 3.88
CA GLY A 94 -6.52 -44.94 3.09
C GLY A 94 -6.18 -44.90 1.61
N GLY A 95 -6.93 -45.62 0.78
CA GLY A 95 -6.70 -45.70 -0.66
C GLY A 95 -7.12 -44.41 -1.38
N ALA A 96 -6.47 -44.14 -2.50
CA ALA A 96 -6.79 -43.02 -3.39
C ALA A 96 -7.17 -43.54 -4.78
N PRO A 97 -8.42 -43.98 -4.99
CA PRO A 97 -8.86 -44.48 -6.29
C PRO A 97 -8.78 -43.39 -7.35
N SER A 98 -8.31 -43.75 -8.55
CA SER A 98 -8.23 -42.84 -9.69
C SER A 98 -8.68 -43.52 -10.97
N LYS A 99 -8.72 -42.79 -12.09
CA LYS A 99 -9.01 -43.41 -13.40
C LYS A 99 -7.94 -44.41 -13.84
N MET A 100 -6.71 -44.25 -13.34
CA MET A 100 -5.56 -45.10 -13.71
C MET A 100 -5.39 -46.29 -12.77
N HIS A 101 -5.85 -46.15 -11.52
CA HIS A 101 -5.71 -47.16 -10.47
C HIS A 101 -7.04 -47.38 -9.76
N ASP A 102 -7.70 -48.50 -10.03
CA ASP A 102 -8.94 -48.91 -9.34
C ASP A 102 -8.61 -49.58 -8.01
N ILE A 103 -8.30 -48.76 -7.01
CA ILE A 103 -7.94 -49.20 -5.65
C ILE A 103 -9.22 -49.57 -4.88
N ARG A 104 -9.26 -50.79 -4.33
CA ARG A 104 -10.39 -51.35 -3.58
C ARG A 104 -10.05 -51.64 -2.12
N LEU A 105 -11.07 -51.75 -1.27
CA LEU A 105 -10.82 -52.11 0.13
C LEU A 105 -10.28 -53.54 0.19
N GLY A 106 -9.24 -53.74 1.00
CA GLY A 106 -8.48 -54.98 1.07
C GLY A 106 -7.37 -55.10 0.01
N ASP A 107 -7.26 -54.19 -0.96
CA ASP A 107 -6.07 -54.13 -1.83
C ASP A 107 -4.81 -53.74 -1.04
N ILE A 108 -3.65 -53.93 -1.66
CA ILE A 108 -2.34 -53.60 -1.08
C ILE A 108 -1.69 -52.51 -1.92
N VAL A 109 -1.11 -51.51 -1.28
CA VAL A 109 -0.27 -50.49 -1.91
C VAL A 109 1.14 -50.58 -1.35
N VAL A 110 2.11 -50.71 -2.24
CA VAL A 110 3.54 -50.82 -1.92
C VAL A 110 4.25 -49.57 -2.44
N SER A 111 5.05 -48.93 -1.58
CA SER A 111 5.82 -47.75 -1.97
C SER A 111 6.84 -48.08 -3.05
N ASP A 112 6.75 -47.41 -4.21
CA ASP A 112 7.65 -47.63 -5.34
C ASP A 112 8.38 -46.33 -5.72
N PRO A 113 9.72 -46.25 -5.56
CA PRO A 113 10.46 -45.05 -5.93
C PRO A 113 10.65 -44.93 -7.44
N HIS A 114 10.02 -43.93 -8.06
CA HIS A 114 10.17 -43.58 -9.47
C HIS A 114 10.20 -42.06 -9.66
N ASP A 115 10.69 -41.58 -10.83
CA ASP A 115 10.72 -40.17 -11.23
C ASP A 115 11.34 -39.19 -10.22
N GLY A 116 12.37 -39.65 -9.48
CA GLY A 116 13.05 -38.83 -8.47
C GLY A 116 12.33 -38.76 -7.12
N ASN A 117 11.18 -39.42 -6.95
CA ASN A 117 10.51 -39.58 -5.66
C ASN A 117 11.05 -40.79 -4.89
N SER A 118 10.87 -40.79 -3.57
CA SER A 118 11.34 -41.87 -2.70
C SER A 118 10.35 -43.03 -2.52
N GLY A 119 9.22 -42.99 -3.23
CA GLY A 119 8.06 -43.86 -3.00
C GLY A 119 7.15 -43.36 -1.87
N VAL A 120 7.62 -42.41 -1.04
CA VAL A 120 6.84 -41.72 0.01
C VAL A 120 6.86 -40.22 -0.23
N PHE A 121 5.72 -39.55 -0.06
CA PHE A 121 5.58 -38.11 -0.28
C PHE A 121 5.00 -37.42 0.96
N GLN A 122 5.78 -36.54 1.59
CA GLN A 122 5.29 -35.76 2.73
C GLN A 122 4.55 -34.49 2.27
N TYR A 123 3.22 -34.49 2.35
CA TYR A 123 2.39 -33.45 1.73
C TYR A 123 2.13 -32.22 2.63
N ASP A 124 2.51 -32.27 3.91
CA ASP A 124 2.36 -31.18 4.88
C ASP A 124 3.68 -30.48 5.25
N PHE A 125 4.80 -30.85 4.60
CA PHE A 125 6.14 -30.34 4.90
C PHE A 125 6.72 -29.45 3.79
N GLY A 126 6.74 -28.15 4.04
CA GLY A 126 6.99 -27.17 3.00
C GLY A 126 6.61 -25.74 3.39
N LYS A 127 6.68 -24.84 2.42
CA LYS A 127 6.36 -23.42 2.59
C LYS A 127 4.99 -23.12 2.00
N SER A 128 4.11 -22.59 2.85
CA SER A 128 2.91 -21.89 2.43
C SER A 128 3.28 -20.43 2.13
N ILE A 129 3.21 -20.02 0.87
CA ILE A 129 3.43 -18.64 0.46
C ILE A 129 2.07 -18.05 0.08
N GLN A 130 1.76 -16.85 0.55
CA GLN A 130 0.48 -16.19 0.29
C GLN A 130 0.21 -16.15 -1.23
N ASN A 131 -0.97 -16.62 -1.63
CA ASN A 131 -1.41 -16.76 -3.03
C ASN A 131 -0.57 -17.68 -3.93
N GLN A 132 0.20 -18.62 -3.37
CA GLN A 132 0.91 -19.66 -4.13
C GLN A 132 0.53 -21.06 -3.64
N SER A 133 0.72 -22.07 -4.50
CA SER A 133 0.62 -23.47 -4.10
C SER A 133 1.69 -23.83 -3.07
N PHE A 134 1.35 -24.75 -2.15
CA PHE A 134 2.27 -25.26 -1.14
C PHE A 134 3.54 -25.79 -1.81
N ARG A 135 4.71 -25.27 -1.41
CA ARG A 135 6.00 -25.71 -1.95
C ARG A 135 6.64 -26.70 -0.99
N THR A 136 6.69 -27.97 -1.37
CA THR A 136 7.40 -29.01 -0.61
C THR A 136 8.90 -28.74 -0.59
N THR A 137 9.54 -28.79 0.59
CA THR A 137 10.97 -28.47 0.75
C THR A 137 11.80 -29.60 1.34
N GLY A 138 11.20 -30.77 1.59
CA GLY A 138 11.88 -31.93 2.18
C GLY A 138 12.36 -32.95 1.14
N PHE A 139 13.47 -33.61 1.45
CA PHE A 139 13.96 -34.82 0.75
C PHE A 139 13.78 -36.02 1.68
N LEU A 140 13.22 -37.11 1.17
CA LEU A 140 13.06 -38.38 1.87
C LEU A 140 13.94 -39.44 1.20
N SER A 141 14.67 -40.22 1.99
CA SER A 141 15.51 -41.32 1.47
C SER A 141 14.68 -42.45 0.85
N GLN A 142 15.30 -43.24 -0.02
CA GLN A 142 14.68 -44.39 -0.69
C GLN A 142 14.84 -45.68 0.13
N PRO A 143 13.92 -46.66 -0.01
CA PRO A 143 14.11 -47.99 0.54
C PRO A 143 15.41 -48.66 0.04
N PRO A 144 16.05 -49.53 0.84
CA PRO A 144 17.22 -50.31 0.46
C PRO A 144 17.07 -50.99 -0.90
N ARG A 145 18.17 -51.07 -1.65
CA ARG A 145 18.14 -51.61 -3.02
C ARG A 145 17.68 -53.07 -3.04
N VAL A 146 18.09 -53.88 -2.06
CA VAL A 146 17.63 -55.28 -1.94
C VAL A 146 16.10 -55.39 -1.86
N LEU A 147 15.42 -54.52 -1.10
CA LEU A 147 13.96 -54.53 -1.01
C LEU A 147 13.31 -54.15 -2.35
N ARG A 148 13.83 -53.13 -3.04
CA ARG A 148 13.31 -52.71 -4.35
C ARG A 148 13.49 -53.79 -5.43
N THR A 149 14.63 -54.49 -5.41
CA THR A 149 14.86 -55.63 -6.31
C THR A 149 13.90 -56.78 -6.00
N ALA A 150 13.65 -57.06 -4.72
CA ALA A 150 12.70 -58.09 -4.31
C ALA A 150 11.26 -57.76 -4.71
N VAL A 151 10.83 -56.51 -4.56
CA VAL A 151 9.52 -56.02 -5.01
C VAL A 151 9.33 -56.28 -6.51
N ASN A 152 10.30 -55.91 -7.34
CA ASN A 152 10.22 -56.17 -8.78
C ASN A 152 10.17 -57.68 -9.10
N GLY A 153 10.97 -58.48 -8.39
CA GLY A 153 10.97 -59.94 -8.58
C GLY A 153 9.65 -60.61 -8.14
N LEU A 154 9.04 -60.13 -7.06
CA LEU A 154 7.75 -60.62 -6.57
C LEU A 154 6.60 -60.19 -7.48
N ARG A 155 6.63 -58.94 -7.96
CA ARG A 155 5.68 -58.41 -8.95
C ARG A 155 5.65 -59.28 -10.22
N ALA A 156 6.81 -59.62 -10.77
CA ALA A 156 6.90 -60.49 -11.94
C ALA A 156 6.39 -61.91 -11.69
N GLN A 157 6.55 -62.42 -10.46
CA GLN A 157 6.02 -63.74 -10.08
C GLN A 157 4.50 -63.73 -9.99
N TYR A 158 3.92 -62.73 -9.31
CA TYR A 158 2.47 -62.59 -9.21
C TYR A 158 1.82 -62.38 -10.58
N GLU A 159 2.45 -61.64 -11.49
CA GLU A 159 1.94 -61.48 -12.87
C GLU A 159 1.93 -62.79 -13.67
N LEU A 160 2.87 -63.71 -13.39
CA LEU A 160 3.01 -64.98 -14.11
C LEU A 160 2.15 -66.11 -13.52
N GLU A 161 2.14 -66.23 -12.20
CA GLU A 161 1.62 -67.39 -11.46
C GLU A 161 0.38 -67.07 -10.63
N GLY A 162 0.05 -65.80 -10.48
CA GLY A 162 -0.87 -65.29 -9.48
C GLY A 162 -0.28 -65.31 -8.06
N HIS A 163 -1.08 -64.94 -7.06
CA HIS A 163 -0.69 -64.97 -5.65
C HIS A 163 -1.71 -65.65 -4.75
N GLN A 164 -1.26 -66.10 -3.58
CA GLN A 164 -2.07 -66.87 -2.63
C GLN A 164 -2.35 -66.08 -1.33
N LEU A 165 -2.35 -64.75 -1.41
CA LEU A 165 -2.48 -63.88 -0.24
C LEU A 165 -3.78 -64.12 0.55
N GLU A 166 -4.91 -64.25 -0.12
CA GLU A 166 -6.21 -64.55 0.53
C GLU A 166 -6.17 -65.91 1.24
N ASN A 167 -5.68 -66.95 0.57
CA ASN A 167 -5.53 -68.29 1.16
C ASN A 167 -4.57 -68.30 2.36
N ALA A 168 -3.51 -67.49 2.31
CA ALA A 168 -2.59 -67.33 3.44
C ALA A 168 -3.28 -66.70 4.65
N VAL A 169 -4.15 -65.70 4.44
CA VAL A 169 -4.97 -65.12 5.52
C VAL A 169 -5.96 -66.14 6.08
N GLU A 170 -6.66 -66.88 5.22
CA GLU A 170 -7.61 -67.91 5.66
C GLU A 170 -6.94 -68.99 6.51
N GLY A 171 -5.77 -69.49 6.09
CA GLY A 171 -5.00 -70.47 6.86
C GLY A 171 -4.60 -69.98 8.25
N ILE A 172 -4.24 -68.69 8.39
CA ILE A 172 -3.98 -68.08 9.71
C ILE A 172 -5.25 -68.02 10.57
N LEU A 173 -6.39 -67.68 9.98
CA LEU A 173 -7.68 -67.56 10.67
C LEU A 173 -8.27 -68.92 11.07
N GLU A 174 -7.95 -70.00 10.37
CA GLU A 174 -8.26 -71.37 10.77
C GLU A 174 -7.50 -71.77 12.03
N ASN A 175 -6.19 -71.49 12.06
CA ASN A 175 -5.34 -71.81 13.20
C ASN A 175 -5.57 -70.89 14.40
N ASN A 176 -6.19 -69.72 14.20
CA ASN A 176 -6.46 -68.74 15.25
C ASN A 176 -7.94 -68.30 15.28
N PRO A 177 -8.85 -69.14 15.82
CA PRO A 177 -10.30 -68.86 15.79
C PRO A 177 -10.71 -67.52 16.43
N ARG A 178 -9.92 -67.00 17.38
CA ARG A 178 -10.16 -65.70 18.02
C ARG A 178 -10.06 -64.52 17.06
N LEU A 179 -9.27 -64.64 15.99
CA LEU A 179 -9.05 -63.56 15.02
C LEU A 179 -10.18 -63.45 13.99
N ARG A 180 -10.92 -64.54 13.72
CA ARG A 180 -12.04 -64.57 12.75
C ARG A 180 -13.06 -63.44 12.92
N ARG A 181 -13.33 -63.03 14.16
CA ARG A 181 -14.31 -61.97 14.45
C ARG A 181 -13.93 -60.61 13.85
N ARG A 182 -12.65 -60.29 13.71
CA ARG A 182 -12.18 -58.95 13.32
C ARG A 182 -11.27 -58.92 12.09
N TYR A 183 -10.75 -60.07 11.67
CA TYR A 183 -9.71 -60.16 10.64
C TYR A 183 -10.12 -60.97 9.41
N THR A 184 -11.33 -61.58 9.42
CA THR A 184 -11.91 -62.18 8.22
C THR A 184 -12.26 -61.11 7.19
N ARG A 185 -12.18 -61.46 5.91
CA ARG A 185 -12.59 -60.61 4.80
C ARG A 185 -14.05 -60.18 4.95
N PRO A 186 -14.37 -58.87 5.01
CA PRO A 186 -15.74 -58.40 5.00
C PRO A 186 -16.44 -58.70 3.66
N SER A 187 -17.78 -58.66 3.65
CA SER A 187 -18.56 -58.82 2.41
C SER A 187 -18.17 -57.76 1.37
N LEU A 188 -18.06 -58.16 0.09
CA LEU A 188 -17.78 -57.26 -1.03
C LEU A 188 -18.77 -56.09 -1.14
N GLU A 189 -20.00 -56.27 -0.66
CA GLU A 189 -21.03 -55.21 -0.65
C GLU A 189 -20.69 -54.04 0.29
N THR A 190 -19.79 -54.27 1.25
CA THR A 190 -19.29 -53.24 2.17
C THR A 190 -18.17 -52.39 1.58
N ASP A 191 -17.63 -52.77 0.40
CA ASP A 191 -16.71 -51.93 -0.36
C ASP A 191 -17.48 -50.83 -1.12
N ARG A 192 -17.59 -49.66 -0.48
CA ARG A 192 -18.40 -48.53 -0.93
C ARG A 192 -17.54 -47.29 -1.16
N LEU A 193 -17.41 -46.90 -2.43
CA LEU A 193 -16.77 -45.65 -2.84
C LEU A 193 -17.84 -44.58 -3.15
N TYR A 194 -17.78 -43.47 -2.42
CA TYR A 194 -18.68 -42.31 -2.61
C TYR A 194 -18.04 -41.24 -3.49
N LYS A 195 -18.86 -40.38 -4.11
CA LYS A 195 -18.38 -39.21 -4.87
C LYS A 195 -17.63 -38.24 -3.94
N SER A 196 -16.55 -37.64 -4.41
CA SER A 196 -15.67 -36.80 -3.58
C SER A 196 -16.28 -35.51 -3.03
N ASN A 197 -17.41 -35.06 -3.59
CA ASN A 197 -18.18 -33.93 -3.05
C ASN A 197 -19.21 -34.33 -1.97
N PHE A 198 -19.36 -35.63 -1.69
CA PHE A 198 -20.26 -36.13 -0.66
C PHE A 198 -19.48 -36.34 0.64
N VAL A 199 -19.95 -35.72 1.72
CA VAL A 199 -19.31 -35.77 3.03
C VAL A 199 -20.20 -36.55 3.98
N HIS A 200 -19.59 -37.47 4.73
CA HIS A 200 -20.29 -38.25 5.75
C HIS A 200 -20.93 -37.30 6.80
N PRO A 201 -22.23 -37.44 7.12
CA PRO A 201 -22.89 -36.59 8.11
C PRO A 201 -22.17 -36.65 9.46
N GLN A 202 -21.79 -35.50 10.02
CA GLN A 202 -21.07 -35.44 11.30
C GLN A 202 -22.02 -35.72 12.48
N GLY A 203 -21.57 -36.56 13.42
CA GLY A 203 -22.19 -36.72 14.74
C GLY A 203 -23.13 -37.92 14.94
N SER A 204 -23.36 -38.78 13.94
CA SER A 204 -24.30 -39.90 14.09
C SER A 204 -23.71 -41.13 14.81
N GLY A 205 -22.40 -41.38 14.73
CA GLY A 205 -21.80 -42.64 15.22
C GLY A 205 -22.30 -43.89 14.48
N VAL A 206 -23.10 -43.69 13.43
CA VAL A 206 -23.74 -44.70 12.61
C VAL A 206 -22.81 -45.07 11.45
N SER A 207 -22.77 -46.35 11.08
CA SER A 207 -21.97 -46.88 9.97
C SER A 207 -22.46 -46.38 8.61
N CYS A 208 -21.58 -46.34 7.60
CA CYS A 208 -21.87 -45.71 6.28
C CYS A 208 -23.09 -46.34 5.58
N ASP A 209 -23.33 -47.62 5.82
CA ASP A 209 -24.48 -48.41 5.37
C ASP A 209 -25.84 -47.85 5.84
N ILE A 210 -25.90 -47.28 7.04
CA ILE A 210 -27.13 -46.71 7.60
C ILE A 210 -27.13 -45.17 7.48
N GLY A 211 -25.96 -44.53 7.64
CA GLY A 211 -25.81 -43.08 7.70
C GLY A 211 -25.72 -42.37 6.34
N CYS A 212 -25.21 -43.04 5.30
CA CYS A 212 -25.01 -42.46 3.97
C CYS A 212 -26.00 -43.00 2.93
N GLY A 213 -26.56 -44.19 3.14
CA GLY A 213 -27.51 -44.85 2.24
C GLY A 213 -26.87 -45.41 0.96
N ASP A 214 -27.66 -46.20 0.22
CA ASP A 214 -27.24 -46.91 -1.01
C ASP A 214 -27.71 -46.22 -2.30
N ASN A 215 -27.87 -44.89 -2.27
CA ASN A 215 -28.40 -44.15 -3.42
C ASN A 215 -27.37 -44.13 -4.59
N PRO A 216 -27.74 -44.58 -5.81
CA PRO A 216 -26.85 -44.60 -6.97
C PRO A 216 -26.32 -43.21 -7.38
N SER A 217 -26.99 -42.14 -6.96
CA SER A 217 -26.59 -40.77 -7.29
C SER A 217 -25.37 -40.25 -6.50
N ILE A 218 -25.04 -40.88 -5.37
CA ILE A 218 -23.91 -40.49 -4.49
C ILE A 218 -22.77 -41.53 -4.48
N ARG A 219 -23.04 -42.77 -4.90
CA ARG A 219 -22.04 -43.85 -5.02
C ARG A 219 -21.38 -43.83 -6.41
N ILE A 220 -20.11 -44.20 -6.47
CA ILE A 220 -19.41 -44.45 -7.74
C ILE A 220 -19.67 -45.90 -8.14
N SER A 221 -20.31 -46.10 -9.30
CA SER A 221 -20.47 -47.44 -9.90
C SER A 221 -19.13 -47.91 -10.46
N ARG A 222 -18.68 -49.08 -10.05
CA ARG A 222 -17.43 -49.71 -10.50
C ARG A 222 -17.74 -51.07 -11.13
N PRO A 223 -17.11 -51.43 -12.27
CA PRO A 223 -17.30 -52.73 -12.90
C PRO A 223 -16.76 -53.85 -12.01
N GLU A 224 -17.25 -55.08 -12.18
CA GLU A 224 -16.59 -56.25 -11.59
C GLU A 224 -15.17 -56.41 -12.18
N ARG A 225 -14.22 -56.85 -11.35
CA ARG A 225 -12.87 -57.12 -11.82
C ARG A 225 -12.89 -58.35 -12.74
N PRO A 226 -12.01 -58.42 -13.74
CA PRO A 226 -11.82 -59.62 -14.55
C PRO A 226 -11.53 -60.85 -13.68
N ALA A 227 -12.01 -62.02 -14.09
CA ALA A 227 -11.84 -63.27 -13.33
C ALA A 227 -10.38 -63.78 -13.30
N ASP A 228 -9.53 -63.24 -14.17
CA ASP A 228 -8.09 -63.50 -14.27
C ASP A 228 -7.24 -62.52 -13.44
N GLU A 229 -7.85 -61.55 -12.74
CA GLU A 229 -7.16 -60.64 -11.83
C GLU A 229 -7.17 -61.20 -10.40
N ASP A 230 -6.00 -61.33 -9.80
CA ASP A 230 -5.88 -61.76 -8.41
C ASP A 230 -6.61 -60.81 -7.46
N THR A 231 -7.18 -61.38 -6.40
CA THR A 231 -7.84 -60.61 -5.35
C THR A 231 -7.26 -61.01 -3.99
N PRO A 232 -6.80 -60.05 -3.15
CA PRO A 232 -6.73 -58.60 -3.37
C PRO A 232 -5.69 -58.17 -4.43
N VAL A 233 -5.79 -56.97 -5.01
CA VAL A 233 -4.80 -56.48 -6.00
C VAL A 233 -3.65 -55.76 -5.31
N VAL A 234 -2.42 -55.92 -5.82
CA VAL A 234 -1.22 -55.21 -5.35
C VAL A 234 -0.86 -54.06 -6.29
N HIS A 235 -0.91 -52.84 -5.78
CA HIS A 235 -0.57 -51.60 -6.49
C HIS A 235 0.81 -51.09 -6.06
N TYR A 236 1.56 -50.52 -7.01
CA TYR A 236 2.91 -50.00 -6.80
C TYR A 236 2.97 -48.52 -7.16
N GLY A 237 3.39 -47.66 -6.24
CA GLY A 237 3.49 -46.22 -6.51
C GLY A 237 3.72 -45.37 -5.26
N VAL A 238 3.32 -44.10 -5.33
CA VAL A 238 3.60 -43.11 -4.29
C VAL A 238 2.59 -43.22 -3.14
N ILE A 239 3.10 -43.32 -1.92
CA ILE A 239 2.32 -43.25 -0.68
C ILE A 239 2.51 -41.88 -0.04
N ALA A 240 1.41 -41.15 0.20
CA ALA A 240 1.44 -39.85 0.84
C ALA A 240 1.39 -39.97 2.38
N SER A 241 2.26 -39.24 3.06
CA SER A 241 2.45 -39.27 4.51
C SER A 241 2.34 -37.87 5.12
N ALA A 242 1.78 -37.72 6.32
CA ALA A 242 1.71 -36.43 7.03
C ALA A 242 1.41 -36.59 8.52
N ASN A 243 1.54 -35.50 9.28
CA ASN A 243 1.08 -35.45 10.67
C ASN A 243 -0.45 -35.33 10.81
N GLN A 244 -1.17 -35.17 9.69
CA GLN A 244 -2.63 -35.04 9.66
C GLN A 244 -3.26 -36.20 8.86
N LEU A 245 -4.38 -36.73 9.38
CA LEU A 245 -5.15 -37.75 8.68
C LEU A 245 -5.90 -37.13 7.49
N MET A 246 -5.70 -37.67 6.29
CA MET A 246 -6.46 -37.24 5.11
C MET A 246 -7.93 -37.68 5.23
N LYS A 247 -8.84 -36.70 5.27
CA LYS A 247 -10.30 -36.91 5.30
C LYS A 247 -11.05 -36.07 4.25
N ASP A 248 -10.31 -35.36 3.41
CA ASP A 248 -10.87 -34.49 2.38
C ASP A 248 -10.70 -35.16 1.02
N ALA A 249 -11.79 -35.70 0.48
CA ALA A 249 -11.80 -36.40 -0.79
C ALA A 249 -11.39 -35.48 -1.97
N LEU A 250 -11.61 -34.17 -1.89
CA LEU A 250 -11.21 -33.23 -2.94
C LEU A 250 -9.69 -33.01 -2.92
N ILE A 251 -9.10 -32.86 -1.73
CA ILE A 251 -7.64 -32.76 -1.59
C ILE A 251 -6.98 -34.10 -1.96
N ARG A 252 -7.55 -35.22 -1.54
CA ARG A 252 -7.13 -36.57 -1.94
C ARG A 252 -7.09 -36.72 -3.46
N ASP A 253 -8.21 -36.44 -4.14
CA ASP A 253 -8.31 -36.57 -5.60
C ASP A 253 -7.33 -35.63 -6.32
N LYS A 254 -7.14 -34.42 -5.79
CA LYS A 254 -6.16 -33.46 -6.32
C LYS A 254 -4.73 -34.00 -6.21
N LEU A 255 -4.33 -34.50 -5.04
CA LEU A 255 -2.99 -35.07 -4.82
C LEU A 255 -2.79 -36.38 -5.62
N ALA A 256 -3.82 -37.21 -5.74
CA ALA A 256 -3.79 -38.38 -6.61
C ALA A 256 -3.55 -37.98 -8.08
N ALA A 257 -4.21 -36.92 -8.56
CA ALA A 257 -4.03 -36.43 -9.94
C ALA A 257 -2.68 -35.72 -10.16
N GLU A 258 -2.23 -34.88 -9.23
CA GLU A 258 -1.01 -34.06 -9.38
C GLU A 258 0.28 -34.83 -9.08
N LYS A 259 0.24 -35.80 -8.16
CA LYS A 259 1.40 -36.49 -7.62
C LYS A 259 1.36 -38.02 -7.76
N ASN A 260 0.33 -38.55 -8.42
CA ASN A 260 0.11 -39.99 -8.60
C ASN A 260 0.10 -40.76 -7.26
N VAL A 261 -0.50 -40.15 -6.23
CA VAL A 261 -0.64 -40.76 -4.90
C VAL A 261 -1.67 -41.87 -4.94
N LEU A 262 -1.31 -43.04 -4.43
CA LEU A 262 -2.15 -44.25 -4.39
C LEU A 262 -2.76 -44.50 -3.00
N CYS A 263 -2.07 -44.06 -1.94
CA CYS A 263 -2.49 -44.29 -0.55
C CYS A 263 -2.05 -43.14 0.35
N PHE A 264 -2.81 -42.89 1.42
CA PHE A 264 -2.49 -41.96 2.49
C PHE A 264 -2.29 -42.70 3.81
N GLU A 265 -1.24 -42.35 4.53
CA GLU A 265 -0.92 -42.83 5.88
C GLU A 265 -0.24 -41.69 6.68
N MET A 266 0.18 -41.92 7.93
CA MET A 266 0.58 -40.82 8.82
C MET A 266 2.00 -40.95 9.40
N GLU A 267 2.74 -42.00 9.12
CA GLU A 267 3.94 -42.33 9.89
C GLU A 267 5.21 -42.44 9.01
N ALA A 268 5.10 -42.85 7.75
CA ALA A 268 6.24 -43.23 6.92
C ALA A 268 7.26 -42.11 6.68
N ALA A 269 6.81 -40.87 6.47
CA ALA A 269 7.73 -39.75 6.22
C ALA A 269 8.70 -39.50 7.39
N GLY A 270 8.32 -39.88 8.63
CA GLY A 270 9.20 -39.79 9.80
C GLY A 270 10.26 -40.85 9.84
N LEU A 271 10.03 -41.97 9.16
CA LEU A 271 10.94 -43.10 9.12
C LEU A 271 11.98 -42.96 8.02
N MET A 272 11.61 -42.51 6.82
CA MET A 272 12.45 -42.67 5.63
C MET A 272 13.91 -42.23 5.81
N ASN A 273 14.17 -41.14 6.54
CA ASN A 273 15.53 -40.61 6.73
C ASN A 273 16.30 -41.23 7.90
N ASP A 274 15.61 -41.71 8.94
CA ASP A 274 16.21 -42.27 10.17
C ASP A 274 16.14 -43.82 10.20
N PHE A 275 15.32 -44.41 9.33
CA PHE A 275 15.03 -45.83 9.20
C PHE A 275 14.51 -46.08 7.77
N PRO A 276 15.40 -46.12 6.75
CA PRO A 276 14.98 -46.33 5.37
C PRO A 276 14.23 -47.66 5.21
N CYS A 277 12.92 -47.57 5.00
CA CYS A 277 12.03 -48.72 4.98
C CYS A 277 11.19 -48.80 3.72
N LEU A 278 10.77 -50.01 3.34
CA LEU A 278 9.70 -50.20 2.37
C LEU A 278 8.35 -50.08 3.10
N VAL A 279 7.43 -49.30 2.54
CA VAL A 279 6.10 -49.07 3.10
C VAL A 279 5.08 -49.94 2.37
N VAL A 280 4.34 -50.74 3.11
CA VAL A 280 3.29 -51.64 2.59
C VAL A 280 1.99 -51.36 3.34
N ARG A 281 0.97 -50.90 2.63
CA ARG A 281 -0.33 -50.55 3.22
C ARG A 281 -1.45 -51.39 2.63
N GLY A 282 -2.16 -52.11 3.49
CA GLY A 282 -3.46 -52.67 3.17
C GLY A 282 -4.52 -51.57 3.23
N ILE A 283 -5.38 -51.50 2.22
CA ILE A 283 -6.35 -50.42 2.10
C ILE A 283 -7.58 -50.72 2.95
N CYS A 284 -7.79 -49.90 3.99
CA CYS A 284 -8.91 -50.08 4.92
C CYS A 284 -10.00 -49.03 4.80
N ASP A 285 -9.74 -47.89 4.16
CA ASP A 285 -10.73 -46.88 3.79
C ASP A 285 -10.26 -46.11 2.53
N TYR A 286 -10.93 -45.01 2.16
CA TYR A 286 -10.62 -44.22 0.97
C TYR A 286 -10.03 -42.84 1.26
N ALA A 287 -9.38 -42.64 2.41
CA ALA A 287 -8.79 -41.34 2.76
C ALA A 287 -9.78 -40.16 2.60
N ASP A 288 -11.03 -40.38 2.99
CA ASP A 288 -12.10 -39.39 2.97
C ASP A 288 -12.88 -39.38 4.30
N SER A 289 -14.02 -38.70 4.32
CA SER A 289 -14.83 -38.59 5.53
C SER A 289 -15.50 -39.91 5.98
N HIS A 290 -15.55 -40.94 5.13
CA HIS A 290 -16.19 -42.23 5.38
C HIS A 290 -15.18 -43.23 5.92
N LYS A 291 -15.39 -43.69 7.17
CA LYS A 291 -14.51 -44.69 7.80
C LYS A 291 -15.07 -46.09 7.60
N ASN A 292 -14.22 -47.04 7.20
CA ASN A 292 -14.57 -48.45 7.05
C ASN A 292 -13.81 -49.30 8.07
N LYS A 293 -14.18 -49.17 9.36
CA LYS A 293 -13.47 -49.84 10.47
C LYS A 293 -13.45 -51.37 10.37
N GLU A 294 -14.45 -51.97 9.71
CA GLU A 294 -14.56 -53.42 9.55
C GLU A 294 -13.45 -53.99 8.64
N TRP A 295 -12.91 -53.19 7.72
CA TRP A 295 -11.86 -53.61 6.79
C TRP A 295 -10.45 -53.54 7.39
N GLN A 296 -10.26 -52.86 8.52
CA GLN A 296 -8.93 -52.65 9.12
C GLN A 296 -8.20 -53.96 9.45
N GLY A 297 -8.91 -54.96 9.96
CA GLY A 297 -8.29 -56.25 10.30
C GLY A 297 -7.84 -57.02 9.07
N TYR A 298 -8.73 -57.19 8.09
CA TYR A 298 -8.40 -57.89 6.84
C TYR A 298 -7.28 -57.18 6.06
N ALA A 299 -7.36 -55.85 5.93
CA ALA A 299 -6.34 -55.04 5.28
C ALA A 299 -4.95 -55.21 5.95
N ALA A 300 -4.89 -55.24 7.28
CA ALA A 300 -3.64 -55.51 8.00
C ALA A 300 -3.09 -56.90 7.70
N MET A 301 -3.95 -57.92 7.60
CA MET A 301 -3.56 -59.31 7.33
C MET A 301 -2.97 -59.50 5.93
N VAL A 302 -3.60 -58.94 4.89
CA VAL A 302 -3.11 -59.04 3.52
C VAL A 302 -1.79 -58.27 3.32
N ALA A 303 -1.63 -57.12 3.99
CA ALA A 303 -0.37 -56.38 3.99
C ALA A 303 0.76 -57.18 4.67
N ALA A 304 0.47 -57.84 5.79
CA ALA A 304 1.41 -58.71 6.48
C ALA A 304 1.78 -59.96 5.65
N ALA A 305 0.79 -60.56 4.96
CA ALA A 305 1.00 -61.67 4.04
C ALA A 305 1.95 -61.28 2.89
N TYR A 306 1.73 -60.11 2.28
CA TYR A 306 2.61 -59.61 1.22
C TYR A 306 4.04 -59.37 1.73
N ALA A 307 4.18 -58.76 2.91
CA ALA A 307 5.50 -58.54 3.50
C ALA A 307 6.24 -59.85 3.81
N LYS A 308 5.51 -60.91 4.18
CA LYS A 308 6.07 -62.26 4.32
C LYS A 308 6.58 -62.81 2.99
N ASP A 309 5.75 -62.77 1.94
CA ASP A 309 6.15 -63.22 0.59
C ASP A 309 7.38 -62.47 0.09
N LEU A 310 7.44 -61.15 0.33
CA LEU A 310 8.56 -60.31 -0.02
C LEU A 310 9.85 -60.73 0.70
N LEU A 311 9.79 -60.97 2.01
CA LEU A 311 10.95 -61.42 2.78
C LEU A 311 11.41 -62.81 2.34
N CYS A 312 10.48 -63.74 2.07
CA CYS A 312 10.79 -65.07 1.54
C CYS A 312 11.46 -65.02 0.17
N LYS A 313 11.22 -63.97 -0.63
CA LYS A 313 11.89 -63.76 -1.91
C LYS A 313 13.37 -63.35 -1.77
N ILE A 314 13.76 -62.80 -0.62
CA ILE A 314 15.11 -62.31 -0.37
C ILE A 314 15.96 -63.43 0.25
N PRO A 315 17.06 -63.85 -0.41
CA PRO A 315 17.98 -64.80 0.20
C PRO A 315 18.71 -64.20 1.43
N PRO A 316 18.93 -64.96 2.53
CA PRO A 316 19.59 -64.44 3.74
C PRO A 316 20.94 -63.77 3.49
N ASN A 317 21.76 -64.32 2.60
CA ASN A 317 23.07 -63.76 2.26
C ASN A 317 23.00 -62.36 1.60
N ARG A 318 21.86 -61.99 0.99
CA ARG A 318 21.63 -60.64 0.45
C ARG A 318 21.31 -59.64 1.55
N VAL A 319 20.63 -60.08 2.61
CA VAL A 319 20.35 -59.26 3.80
C VAL A 319 21.65 -59.00 4.56
N ASP A 320 22.47 -60.03 4.76
CA ASP A 320 23.76 -59.91 5.46
C ASP A 320 24.76 -59.00 4.73
N ALA A 321 24.66 -58.92 3.39
CA ALA A 321 25.49 -58.07 2.56
C ALA A 321 25.06 -56.59 2.56
N GLU A 322 23.84 -56.26 2.98
CA GLU A 322 23.40 -54.86 3.14
C GLU A 322 24.06 -54.23 4.37
N LYS A 323 24.39 -52.94 4.30
CA LYS A 323 24.95 -52.24 5.47
C LYS A 323 23.94 -52.20 6.61
N ARG A 324 24.43 -52.16 7.85
CA ARG A 324 23.54 -51.93 9.01
C ARG A 324 22.94 -50.54 8.90
N VAL A 325 21.66 -50.40 9.25
CA VAL A 325 20.95 -49.12 9.12
C VAL A 325 21.66 -48.02 9.92
N TYR A 326 22.16 -48.34 11.12
CA TYR A 326 22.95 -47.41 11.95
C TYR A 326 24.24 -46.92 11.27
N GLU A 327 24.95 -47.79 10.54
CA GLU A 327 26.18 -47.42 9.80
C GLU A 327 25.88 -46.51 8.62
N VAL A 328 24.77 -46.75 7.91
CA VAL A 328 24.30 -45.88 6.81
C VAL A 328 23.96 -44.48 7.32
N LEU A 329 23.36 -44.37 8.52
CA LEU A 329 23.05 -43.08 9.14
C LEU A 329 24.31 -42.34 9.60
N HIS A 330 25.33 -43.05 10.09
CA HIS A 330 26.61 -42.46 10.48
C HIS A 330 27.41 -41.95 9.26
N ASP A 331 27.46 -42.72 8.17
CA ASP A 331 28.07 -42.31 6.89
C ASP A 331 27.36 -41.05 6.33
N LEU A 332 26.04 -40.94 6.48
CA LEU A 332 25.25 -39.75 6.11
C LEU A 332 25.50 -38.55 7.03
N GLN A 333 25.80 -38.77 8.31
CA GLN A 333 26.16 -37.71 9.27
C GLN A 333 27.54 -37.10 8.99
N GLU A 334 28.55 -37.90 8.60
CA GLU A 334 29.87 -37.37 8.17
C GLU A 334 29.77 -36.54 6.88
N VAL A 335 28.92 -36.94 5.93
CA VAL A 335 28.61 -36.14 4.73
C VAL A 335 27.78 -34.90 5.08
N ALA A 336 26.85 -35.01 6.04
CA ALA A 336 26.06 -33.88 6.52
C ALA A 336 26.89 -32.86 7.32
N GLU A 337 27.97 -33.27 8.00
CA GLU A 337 28.91 -32.36 8.67
C GLU A 337 29.83 -31.64 7.67
N ALA A 338 30.26 -32.29 6.59
CA ALA A 338 30.90 -31.61 5.46
C ALA A 338 29.93 -30.62 4.75
N HIS A 339 28.63 -30.92 4.73
CA HIS A 339 27.59 -30.01 4.24
C HIS A 339 27.15 -28.98 5.28
N LYS A 340 27.47 -29.13 6.58
CA LYS A 340 27.14 -28.19 7.65
C LYS A 340 27.97 -26.92 7.54
N ASP A 341 29.21 -27.00 7.08
CA ASP A 341 30.03 -25.82 6.75
C ASP A 341 29.52 -25.08 5.51
N VAL A 342 28.98 -25.81 4.52
CA VAL A 342 28.31 -25.23 3.36
C VAL A 342 26.96 -24.64 3.75
N ALA A 343 26.19 -25.31 4.61
CA ALA A 343 24.90 -24.85 5.10
C ALA A 343 25.04 -23.69 6.09
N LEU A 344 26.11 -23.61 6.89
CA LEU A 344 26.45 -22.45 7.72
C LEU A 344 26.86 -21.27 6.86
N LYS A 345 27.67 -21.46 5.82
CA LYS A 345 27.91 -20.43 4.80
C LYS A 345 26.63 -20.06 4.04
N GLN A 346 25.74 -21.01 3.79
CA GLN A 346 24.46 -20.74 3.11
C GLN A 346 23.45 -20.07 4.06
N LEU A 347 23.53 -20.33 5.37
CA LEU A 347 22.74 -19.69 6.41
C LEU A 347 23.29 -18.29 6.70
N GLU A 348 24.61 -18.08 6.66
CA GLU A 348 25.26 -16.76 6.66
C GLU A 348 24.90 -16.02 5.37
N ILE A 349 24.99 -16.64 4.18
CA ILE A 349 24.53 -16.02 2.92
C ILE A 349 23.03 -15.76 2.95
N GLN A 350 22.20 -16.58 3.62
CA GLN A 350 20.76 -16.34 3.76
C GLN A 350 20.43 -15.33 4.85
N GLN A 351 21.22 -15.23 5.92
CA GLN A 351 21.12 -14.21 6.96
C GLN A 351 21.65 -12.87 6.44
N ASP A 352 22.74 -12.87 5.69
CA ASP A 352 23.27 -11.75 4.93
C ASP A 352 22.32 -11.38 3.81
N ALA A 353 21.67 -12.33 3.11
CA ALA A 353 20.64 -12.02 2.13
C ALA A 353 19.34 -11.53 2.80
N ALA A 354 19.00 -12.00 3.99
CA ALA A 354 17.84 -11.52 4.76
C ALA A 354 18.14 -10.14 5.38
N GLN A 355 19.34 -9.91 5.90
CA GLN A 355 19.83 -8.61 6.38
C GLN A 355 20.05 -7.65 5.23
N GLN A 356 20.52 -8.10 4.06
CA GLN A 356 20.59 -7.32 2.84
C GLN A 356 19.18 -6.99 2.36
N LYS A 357 18.23 -7.92 2.38
CA LYS A 357 16.84 -7.65 1.98
C LYS A 357 16.13 -6.72 2.95
N ILE A 358 16.40 -6.85 4.26
CA ILE A 358 15.93 -5.91 5.28
C ILE A 358 16.60 -4.54 5.09
N SER A 359 17.92 -4.49 4.86
CA SER A 359 18.68 -3.28 4.57
C SER A 359 18.28 -2.64 3.24
N GLU A 360 17.87 -3.43 2.26
CA GLU A 360 17.35 -3.01 0.97
C GLU A 360 15.97 -2.41 1.16
N LYS A 361 15.11 -3.03 1.97
CA LYS A 361 13.81 -2.47 2.37
C LYS A 361 13.94 -1.17 3.17
N TYR A 362 14.90 -1.09 4.11
CA TYR A 362 15.24 0.15 4.80
C TYR A 362 15.69 1.22 3.81
N ARG A 363 16.60 0.87 2.90
CA ARG A 363 17.10 1.77 1.86
C ARG A 363 15.99 2.22 0.92
N GLU A 364 15.07 1.33 0.57
CA GLU A 364 13.90 1.61 -0.25
C GLU A 364 12.99 2.61 0.45
N CYS A 365 12.66 2.40 1.73
CA CYS A 365 11.86 3.35 2.50
C CYS A 365 12.52 4.74 2.58
N VAL A 366 13.81 4.79 2.90
CA VAL A 366 14.56 6.06 2.96
C VAL A 366 14.58 6.72 1.57
N GLN A 367 14.89 5.97 0.51
CA GLN A 367 14.88 6.50 -0.85
C GLN A 367 13.50 7.04 -1.26
N LEU A 368 12.43 6.37 -0.83
CA LEU A 368 11.05 6.78 -1.11
C LEU A 368 10.71 8.12 -0.44
N LEU A 369 11.22 8.35 0.77
CA LEU A 369 11.11 9.65 1.48
C LEU A 369 11.90 10.77 0.81
N ARG A 370 12.89 10.48 -0.05
CA ARG A 370 13.61 11.51 -0.79
C ARG A 370 12.75 12.18 -1.88
N LEU A 371 11.64 11.55 -2.27
CA LEU A 371 10.71 12.00 -3.33
C LEU A 371 11.37 12.23 -4.71
N ALA A 372 12.54 11.63 -4.96
CA ALA A 372 13.23 11.68 -6.24
C ALA A 372 13.03 10.36 -7.00
N LYS A 373 12.40 10.43 -8.18
CA LYS A 373 12.17 9.28 -9.08
C LYS A 373 13.34 9.11 -10.08
N SER A 374 14.07 10.18 -10.37
CA SER A 374 15.24 10.19 -11.27
C SER A 374 16.37 11.09 -10.77
N THR A 375 17.55 11.00 -11.40
CA THR A 375 18.69 11.91 -11.16
C THR A 375 18.44 13.35 -11.64
N GLU A 376 17.34 13.59 -12.36
CA GLU A 376 16.96 14.88 -12.94
C GLU A 376 15.89 15.62 -12.12
N ASP A 377 15.33 14.97 -11.09
CA ASP A 377 14.33 15.57 -10.20
C ASP A 377 14.98 16.55 -9.22
N GLY A 378 14.31 17.71 -9.02
CA GLY A 378 14.72 18.70 -8.03
C GLY A 378 14.56 18.16 -6.60
N THR A 379 15.65 17.69 -6.01
CA THR A 379 15.70 17.22 -4.61
C THR A 379 15.74 18.40 -3.63
N TYR A 380 15.34 18.22 -2.36
CA TYR A 380 15.33 19.32 -1.39
C TYR A 380 16.72 19.96 -1.17
N GLU A 381 17.80 19.20 -1.38
CA GLU A 381 19.19 19.69 -1.35
C GLU A 381 19.41 20.76 -2.43
N TRP A 382 18.93 20.51 -3.65
CA TRP A 382 19.05 21.44 -4.76
C TRP A 382 18.41 22.81 -4.47
N TYR A 383 17.27 22.81 -3.77
CA TYR A 383 16.57 24.05 -3.40
C TYR A 383 17.33 24.91 -2.39
N LYS A 384 18.15 24.30 -1.53
CA LYS A 384 19.11 25.00 -0.66
C LYS A 384 20.32 25.46 -1.46
N ASP A 385 20.92 24.57 -2.25
CA ASP A 385 22.22 24.82 -2.88
C ASP A 385 22.16 25.85 -4.01
N ARG A 386 20.98 26.05 -4.64
CA ARG A 386 20.75 27.15 -5.60
C ARG A 386 20.78 28.55 -4.96
N VAL A 387 20.61 28.65 -3.64
CA VAL A 387 20.69 29.95 -2.94
C VAL A 387 22.15 30.37 -2.92
N GLU A 388 22.44 31.62 -3.26
CA GLU A 388 23.82 32.13 -3.27
C GLU A 388 24.50 32.00 -1.90
N ASP A 389 25.81 31.79 -1.93
CA ASP A 389 26.63 31.86 -0.72
C ASP A 389 26.70 33.29 -0.20
N ARG A 390 26.78 33.42 1.13
CA ARG A 390 26.91 34.74 1.74
C ARG A 390 28.25 35.39 1.35
N VAL A 391 28.25 36.71 1.20
CA VAL A 391 29.50 37.48 1.12
C VAL A 391 30.14 37.55 2.50
N GLU A 392 31.46 37.39 2.57
CA GLU A 392 32.18 37.45 3.84
C GLU A 392 31.91 38.77 4.57
N GLY A 393 31.60 38.66 5.86
CA GLY A 393 31.32 39.83 6.68
C GLY A 393 29.87 40.26 6.75
N THR A 394 28.95 39.52 6.12
CA THR A 394 27.47 39.70 6.19
C THR A 394 26.82 38.70 7.17
N CYS A 395 25.52 38.90 7.46
CA CYS A 395 24.73 38.16 8.45
C CYS A 395 25.20 38.33 9.90
N LYS A 396 26.17 39.21 10.17
CA LYS A 396 26.78 39.37 11.50
C LYS A 396 25.80 39.99 12.49
N TRP A 397 24.93 40.88 12.02
CA TRP A 397 23.87 41.45 12.84
C TRP A 397 23.00 40.35 13.47
N PHE A 398 22.48 39.42 12.65
CA PHE A 398 21.65 38.31 13.14
C PHE A 398 22.42 37.38 14.08
N LEU A 399 23.65 37.00 13.72
CA LEU A 399 24.46 36.10 14.53
C LEU A 399 24.76 36.67 15.92
N ARG A 400 24.81 38.01 16.07
CA ARG A 400 25.04 38.67 17.37
C ARG A 400 23.75 38.93 18.14
N HIS A 401 22.58 38.69 17.54
CA HIS A 401 21.29 38.98 18.15
C HIS A 401 21.07 38.14 19.41
N SER A 402 20.61 38.78 20.50
CA SER A 402 20.47 38.15 21.83
C SER A 402 19.51 36.95 21.80
N HIS A 403 18.35 37.08 21.15
CA HIS A 403 17.40 35.97 20.98
C HIS A 403 17.99 34.76 20.26
N PHE A 404 18.79 34.97 19.21
CA PHE A 404 19.43 33.86 18.48
C PHE A 404 20.47 33.16 19.36
N GLN A 405 21.33 33.93 20.04
CA GLN A 405 22.33 33.40 20.98
C GLN A 405 21.69 32.62 22.14
N ASN A 406 20.56 33.10 22.66
CA ASN A 406 19.81 32.41 23.70
C ASN A 406 19.16 31.11 23.18
N TRP A 407 18.53 31.16 22.01
CA TRP A 407 17.95 29.97 21.38
C TRP A 407 18.99 28.90 21.05
N LEU A 408 20.19 29.30 20.63
CA LEU A 408 21.29 28.37 20.37
C LEU A 408 21.71 27.60 21.64
N LYS A 409 21.62 28.23 22.82
CA LYS A 409 21.96 27.62 24.13
C LYS A 409 20.85 26.77 24.74
N GLN A 410 19.59 26.97 24.36
CA GLN A 410 18.45 26.20 24.88
C GLN A 410 18.53 24.72 24.44
N SER A 411 17.82 23.80 25.09
CA SER A 411 17.75 22.38 24.67
C SER A 411 16.69 22.14 23.60
N SER A 412 15.62 22.93 23.62
CA SER A 412 14.47 22.78 22.73
C SER A 412 13.76 24.12 22.53
N GLY A 413 13.01 24.22 21.44
CA GLY A 413 12.10 25.34 21.20
C GLY A 413 12.28 25.98 19.83
N PRO A 414 11.27 26.73 19.37
CA PRO A 414 11.30 27.39 18.07
C PRO A 414 11.83 28.84 18.15
N LEU A 415 12.34 29.32 17.02
CA LEU A 415 12.75 30.70 16.76
C LEU A 415 12.12 31.13 15.44
N LEU A 416 11.36 32.22 15.45
CA LEU A 416 10.76 32.80 14.25
C LEU A 416 11.61 33.98 13.78
N VAL A 417 11.99 33.95 12.50
CA VAL A 417 12.78 34.99 11.84
C VAL A 417 11.93 35.59 10.72
N THR A 418 11.64 36.88 10.81
CA THR A 418 10.93 37.60 9.75
C THR A 418 11.87 38.56 9.04
N ALA A 419 11.70 38.74 7.74
CA ALA A 419 12.47 39.70 6.96
C ALA A 419 11.68 40.18 5.76
N ASP A 420 11.91 41.43 5.37
CA ASP A 420 11.31 41.97 4.16
C ASP A 420 11.80 41.25 2.88
N PRO A 421 11.04 41.31 1.78
CA PRO A 421 11.41 40.66 0.53
C PRO A 421 12.78 41.13 0.04
N GLY A 422 13.68 40.17 -0.24
CA GLY A 422 15.02 40.48 -0.76
C GLY A 422 16.06 40.86 0.31
N CYS A 423 15.76 40.73 1.60
CA CYS A 423 16.70 40.98 2.70
C CYS A 423 17.65 39.79 3.03
N GLY A 424 17.70 38.76 2.18
CA GLY A 424 18.69 37.67 2.32
C GLY A 424 18.32 36.56 3.31
N LYS A 425 17.04 36.38 3.66
CA LYS A 425 16.58 35.34 4.60
C LYS A 425 17.05 33.93 4.24
N SER A 426 16.94 33.54 2.97
CA SER A 426 17.35 32.22 2.50
C SER A 426 18.88 32.07 2.49
N VAL A 427 19.62 33.14 2.19
CA VAL A 427 21.10 33.17 2.28
C VAL A 427 21.54 32.97 3.73
N LEU A 428 20.85 33.62 4.68
CA LEU A 428 21.06 33.39 6.11
C LEU A 428 20.74 31.94 6.49
N ALA A 429 19.59 31.40 6.11
CA ALA A 429 19.19 30.02 6.42
C ALA A 429 20.21 28.99 5.89
N LYS A 430 20.65 29.14 4.63
CA LYS A 430 21.71 28.31 4.03
C LYS A 430 23.00 28.40 4.85
N TYR A 431 23.46 29.62 5.14
CA TYR A 431 24.68 29.83 5.92
C TYR A 431 24.59 29.22 7.33
N LEU A 432 23.42 29.29 7.98
CA LEU A 432 23.21 28.68 9.29
C LEU A 432 23.36 27.15 9.22
N VAL A 433 22.71 26.51 8.25
CA VAL A 433 22.76 25.07 8.01
C VAL A 433 24.18 24.60 7.65
N ASP A 434 24.89 25.34 6.80
CA ASP A 434 26.18 24.93 6.24
C ASP A 434 27.37 25.24 7.17
N HIS A 435 27.28 26.24 8.05
CA HIS A 435 28.47 26.71 8.79
C HIS A 435 28.27 27.09 10.26
N VAL A 436 27.05 27.38 10.74
CA VAL A 436 26.86 27.95 12.09
C VAL A 436 26.26 26.98 13.07
N LEU A 437 25.26 26.21 12.66
CA LEU A 437 24.54 25.31 13.56
C LEU A 437 25.44 24.18 14.06
N PRO A 438 25.24 23.68 15.30
CA PRO A 438 26.14 22.73 15.93
C PRO A 438 26.13 21.38 15.20
N ARG A 439 27.30 20.90 14.78
CA ARG A 439 27.44 19.59 14.13
C ARG A 439 27.23 18.41 15.09
N SER A 440 27.20 18.67 16.40
CA SER A 440 26.78 17.71 17.42
C SER A 440 25.27 17.48 17.46
N SER A 441 24.48 18.22 16.66
CA SER A 441 23.04 18.05 16.51
C SER A 441 22.72 17.53 15.11
N THR A 442 21.66 16.74 14.97
CA THR A 442 21.13 16.36 13.67
C THR A 442 20.37 17.55 13.07
N ILE A 443 20.91 18.10 11.98
CA ILE A 443 20.35 19.29 11.32
C ILE A 443 19.55 18.84 10.12
N CYS A 444 18.27 19.18 10.08
CA CYS A 444 17.38 18.91 8.96
C CYS A 444 16.83 20.23 8.44
N TYR A 445 16.70 20.36 7.13
CA TYR A 445 16.24 21.61 6.52
C TYR A 445 15.25 21.37 5.39
N PHE A 446 14.44 22.38 5.10
CA PHE A 446 13.57 22.41 3.93
C PHE A 446 13.35 23.86 3.48
N PHE A 447 13.47 24.11 2.19
CA PHE A 447 13.38 25.46 1.60
C PHE A 447 12.12 25.50 0.75
N PHE A 448 11.05 26.08 1.31
CA PHE A 448 9.78 26.18 0.60
C PHE A 448 9.96 26.99 -0.68
N LYS A 449 9.27 26.55 -1.74
CA LYS A 449 9.22 27.25 -3.02
C LYS A 449 7.83 27.17 -3.61
N ASP A 450 7.27 28.33 -3.91
CA ASP A 450 5.95 28.43 -4.55
C ASP A 450 5.88 27.60 -5.85
N GLN A 451 4.71 26.99 -6.10
CA GLN A 451 4.38 26.09 -7.23
C GLN A 451 5.15 24.76 -7.36
N ASP A 452 6.20 24.47 -6.58
CA ASP A 452 6.97 23.22 -6.74
C ASP A 452 7.24 22.51 -5.40
N GLN A 453 7.80 23.22 -4.42
CA GLN A 453 8.15 22.70 -3.10
C GLN A 453 7.33 23.43 -2.01
N ASN A 454 6.01 23.40 -2.13
CA ASN A 454 5.11 24.18 -1.30
C ASN A 454 4.23 23.36 -0.33
N THR A 455 4.37 22.02 -0.30
CA THR A 455 3.51 21.16 0.54
C THR A 455 4.19 20.69 1.82
N VAL A 456 3.40 20.52 2.88
CA VAL A 456 3.89 19.95 4.16
C VAL A 456 4.36 18.51 4.01
N ARG A 457 3.68 17.75 3.13
CA ARG A 457 4.05 16.39 2.79
C ARG A 457 5.49 16.31 2.29
N GLN A 458 5.86 17.17 1.33
CA GLN A 458 7.24 17.24 0.82
C GLN A 458 8.23 17.60 1.94
N ALA A 459 7.88 18.57 2.79
CA ALA A 459 8.71 18.98 3.91
C ALA A 459 8.99 17.80 4.86
N LEU A 460 7.95 17.09 5.29
CA LEU A 460 8.10 15.95 6.21
C LEU A 460 8.92 14.81 5.59
N CYS A 461 8.67 14.47 4.32
CA CYS A 461 9.45 13.46 3.61
C CYS A 461 10.94 13.84 3.58
N ALA A 462 11.27 15.09 3.23
CA ALA A 462 12.65 15.58 3.21
C ALA A 462 13.30 15.58 4.60
N LEU A 463 12.56 15.98 5.65
CA LEU A 463 13.06 15.98 7.02
C LEU A 463 13.33 14.55 7.52
N LEU A 464 12.40 13.62 7.30
CA LEU A 464 12.56 12.21 7.68
C LEU A 464 13.69 11.54 6.89
N HIS A 465 13.81 11.82 5.59
CA HIS A 465 14.94 11.36 4.78
C HIS A 465 16.28 11.83 5.38
N GLN A 466 16.41 13.11 5.74
CA GLN A 466 17.63 13.63 6.37
C GLN A 466 17.90 13.02 7.74
N LEU A 467 16.86 12.86 8.57
CA LEU A 467 16.94 12.22 9.88
C LEU A 467 17.47 10.79 9.75
N PHE A 468 16.88 9.98 8.87
CA PHE A 468 17.28 8.58 8.67
C PHE A 468 18.63 8.46 7.96
N SER A 469 18.98 9.38 7.07
CA SER A 469 20.30 9.40 6.43
C SER A 469 21.42 9.71 7.42
N GLN A 470 21.19 10.66 8.35
CA GLN A 470 22.16 11.00 9.40
C GLN A 470 22.14 9.99 10.56
N ARG A 471 20.98 9.37 10.82
CA ARG A 471 20.77 8.41 11.92
C ARG A 471 19.95 7.19 11.44
N PRO A 472 20.60 6.22 10.76
CA PRO A 472 19.90 5.06 10.21
C PRO A 472 19.14 4.22 11.25
N SER A 473 19.59 4.20 12.51
CA SER A 473 18.91 3.48 13.59
C SER A 473 17.48 3.97 13.89
N LEU A 474 17.15 5.22 13.53
CA LEU A 474 15.82 5.80 13.75
C LEU A 474 14.80 5.36 12.70
N THR A 475 15.23 4.76 11.58
CA THR A 475 14.36 4.31 10.49
C THR A 475 13.35 3.24 10.92
N LYS A 476 13.65 2.51 12.01
CA LYS A 476 12.71 1.56 12.65
C LYS A 476 11.33 2.16 12.93
N HIS A 477 11.26 3.46 13.24
CA HIS A 477 10.01 4.17 13.53
C HIS A 477 9.12 4.38 12.30
N ALA A 478 9.65 4.20 11.09
CA ALA A 478 8.90 4.29 9.85
C ALA A 478 8.52 2.91 9.26
N MET A 479 9.12 1.81 9.74
CA MET A 479 8.97 0.51 9.10
C MET A 479 7.58 -0.10 9.26
N ASP A 480 6.94 0.05 10.42
CA ASP A 480 5.58 -0.51 10.62
C ASP A 480 4.56 0.15 9.67
N ASP A 481 4.63 1.47 9.54
CA ASP A 481 3.82 2.25 8.61
C ASP A 481 4.19 1.95 7.14
N PHE A 482 5.48 1.72 6.84
CA PHE A 482 5.95 1.35 5.51
C PHE A 482 5.54 -0.07 5.12
N ASP A 483 5.54 -1.02 6.05
CA ASP A 483 5.14 -2.40 5.81
C ASP A 483 3.63 -2.52 5.57
N THR A 484 2.86 -1.63 6.20
CA THR A 484 1.40 -1.57 6.04
C THR A 484 0.98 -0.84 4.77
N ASN A 485 1.63 0.28 4.46
CA ASN A 485 1.19 1.20 3.40
C ASN A 485 2.08 1.17 2.14
N GLY A 486 3.25 0.54 2.19
CA GLY A 486 4.23 0.52 1.10
C GLY A 486 4.59 1.92 0.61
N SER A 487 4.51 2.11 -0.71
CA SER A 487 4.74 3.40 -1.36
C SER A 487 3.64 4.44 -1.07
N ASP A 488 2.46 4.05 -0.57
CA ASP A 488 1.41 4.99 -0.18
C ASP A 488 1.74 5.73 1.13
N LEU A 489 2.79 5.33 1.87
CA LEU A 489 3.23 6.00 3.11
C LEU A 489 3.43 7.51 2.91
N ILE A 490 4.11 7.91 1.84
CA ILE A 490 4.41 9.33 1.56
C ILE A 490 3.17 10.16 1.24
N ASN A 491 2.02 9.53 0.95
CA ASN A 491 0.76 10.21 0.70
C ASN A 491 -0.03 10.47 1.98
N SER A 492 0.38 9.87 3.11
CA SER A 492 -0.24 10.06 4.43
C SER A 492 0.53 11.08 5.27
N THR A 493 0.20 12.37 5.13
CA THR A 493 0.76 13.44 5.97
C THR A 493 0.62 13.13 7.47
N ARG A 494 -0.47 12.46 7.87
CA ARG A 494 -0.69 12.04 9.25
C ARG A 494 0.33 11.00 9.72
N SER A 495 0.61 9.98 8.91
CA SER A 495 1.62 8.96 9.25
C SER A 495 3.00 9.58 9.34
N LEU A 496 3.36 10.46 8.41
CA LEU A 496 4.66 11.16 8.43
C LEU A 496 4.86 11.99 9.71
N TRP A 497 3.83 12.71 10.17
CA TRP A 497 3.87 13.41 11.46
C TRP A 497 4.03 12.47 12.65
N ASN A 498 3.33 11.33 12.66
CA ASN A 498 3.45 10.34 13.74
C ASN A 498 4.87 9.76 13.80
N ILE A 499 5.47 9.45 12.65
CA ILE A 499 6.84 8.95 12.55
C ILE A 499 7.81 10.00 13.14
N LEU A 500 7.67 11.26 12.73
CA LEU A 500 8.50 12.35 13.27
C LEU A 500 8.31 12.52 14.79
N ASP A 501 7.07 12.45 15.28
CA ASP A 501 6.76 12.47 16.71
C ASP A 501 7.49 11.34 17.46
N ASN A 502 7.45 10.11 16.94
CA ASN A 502 8.11 8.96 17.55
C ASN A 502 9.64 9.10 17.55
N VAL A 503 10.21 9.58 16.44
CA VAL A 503 11.65 9.82 16.31
C VAL A 503 12.13 10.84 17.34
N VAL A 504 11.39 11.94 17.52
CA VAL A 504 11.76 13.01 18.47
C VAL A 504 11.73 12.55 19.93
N GLN A 505 10.93 11.53 20.25
CA GLN A 505 10.87 10.95 21.61
C GLN A 505 11.91 9.84 21.84
N ASP A 506 12.62 9.38 20.81
CA ASP A 506 13.63 8.34 20.96
C ASP A 506 14.88 8.89 21.66
N SER A 507 15.29 8.24 22.75
CA SER A 507 16.51 8.55 23.49
C SER A 507 17.79 8.57 22.64
N GLN A 508 17.82 7.85 21.51
CA GLN A 508 18.95 7.78 20.59
C GLN A 508 18.98 8.90 19.54
N ALA A 509 17.96 9.76 19.49
CA ALA A 509 17.83 10.76 18.42
C ALA A 509 18.82 11.92 18.51
N GLU A 510 19.52 12.08 19.66
CA GLU A 510 20.37 13.25 19.95
C GLU A 510 19.60 14.58 19.74
N PRO A 511 20.22 15.77 19.92
CA PRO A 511 19.51 17.02 19.63
C PRO A 511 19.22 17.20 18.14
N ILE A 512 17.97 17.51 17.79
CA ILE A 512 17.51 17.73 16.43
C ILE A 512 17.22 19.22 16.22
N ILE A 513 17.72 19.78 15.12
CA ILE A 513 17.43 21.16 14.70
C ILE A 513 16.78 21.13 13.32
N ILE A 514 15.54 21.61 13.23
CA ILE A 514 14.80 21.72 11.98
C ILE A 514 14.78 23.18 11.50
N VAL A 515 15.25 23.42 10.28
CA VAL A 515 15.25 24.74 9.63
C VAL A 515 14.23 24.74 8.49
N LEU A 516 13.18 25.54 8.60
CA LEU A 516 12.19 25.73 7.54
C LEU A 516 12.30 27.15 6.99
N ASP A 517 12.79 27.28 5.75
CA ASP A 517 12.95 28.57 5.08
C ASP A 517 11.73 28.92 4.23
N ALA A 518 11.36 30.20 4.22
CA ALA A 518 10.31 30.80 3.40
C ALA A 518 8.92 30.16 3.61
N LEU A 519 8.50 30.00 4.87
CA LEU A 519 7.20 29.41 5.22
C LEU A 519 5.99 30.08 4.55
N ASP A 520 6.12 31.35 4.16
CA ASP A 520 5.09 32.09 3.42
C ASP A 520 4.90 31.59 1.97
N GLU A 521 5.79 30.74 1.45
CA GLU A 521 5.67 30.07 0.16
C GLU A 521 5.04 28.66 0.28
N CYS A 522 4.58 28.26 1.47
CA CYS A 522 3.80 27.05 1.69
C CYS A 522 2.34 27.25 1.25
N GLY A 523 1.73 26.23 0.63
CA GLY A 523 0.34 26.27 0.18
C GLY A 523 -0.64 26.57 1.33
N GLU A 524 -1.70 27.32 1.05
CA GLU A 524 -2.54 27.91 2.10
C GLU A 524 -3.20 26.89 3.04
N GLU A 525 -3.77 25.81 2.50
CA GLU A 525 -4.38 24.71 3.26
C GLU A 525 -3.34 23.94 4.10
N ASP A 526 -2.17 23.73 3.53
CA ASP A 526 -1.05 22.99 4.14
C ASP A 526 -0.38 23.80 5.26
N PHE A 527 -0.26 25.12 5.08
CA PHE A 527 0.35 26.03 6.05
C PHE A 527 -0.35 25.98 7.42
N LYS A 528 -1.69 25.94 7.44
CA LYS A 528 -2.45 25.82 8.69
C LYS A 528 -2.15 24.51 9.43
N ASN A 529 -2.05 23.41 8.68
CA ASN A 529 -1.72 22.09 9.23
C ASN A 529 -0.30 22.06 9.80
N LEU A 530 0.67 22.66 9.10
CA LEU A 530 2.06 22.76 9.55
C LEU A 530 2.15 23.45 10.91
N LEU A 531 1.54 24.62 11.03
CA LEU A 531 1.62 25.43 12.25
C LEU A 531 1.02 24.73 13.45
N MET A 532 -0.17 24.14 13.31
CA MET A 532 -0.82 23.40 14.39
C MET A 532 0.05 22.25 14.92
N ASN A 533 0.75 21.54 14.03
CA ASN A 533 1.59 20.41 14.43
C ASN A 533 2.93 20.86 15.06
N VAL A 534 3.58 21.88 14.50
CA VAL A 534 4.81 22.46 15.08
C VAL A 534 4.53 23.02 16.48
N GLU A 535 3.39 23.67 16.68
CA GLU A 535 2.95 24.13 17.99
C GLU A 535 2.78 22.97 18.98
N ARG A 536 2.05 21.93 18.56
CA ARG A 536 1.77 20.76 19.38
C ARG A 536 3.05 20.05 19.83
N GLN A 537 4.02 19.89 18.92
CA GLN A 537 5.33 19.32 19.24
C GLN A 537 6.11 20.22 20.20
N SER A 538 6.11 21.54 19.96
CA SER A 538 6.79 22.51 20.82
C SER A 538 6.26 22.51 22.26
N ARG A 539 4.93 22.39 22.45
CA ARG A 539 4.32 22.29 23.78
C ARG A 539 4.71 20.99 24.51
N ARG A 540 4.75 19.86 23.80
CA ARG A 540 5.15 18.55 24.37
C ARG A 540 6.62 18.50 24.78
N SER A 541 7.51 19.13 24.00
CA SER A 541 8.94 19.23 24.32
C SER A 541 9.23 20.12 25.54
N ARG A 542 8.29 20.98 25.98
CA ARG A 542 8.42 21.71 27.24
C ARG A 542 8.09 20.86 28.47
N SER A 543 7.27 19.82 28.31
CA SER A 543 6.85 18.92 29.41
C SER A 543 7.73 17.67 29.58
N ASN A 544 8.36 17.20 28.50
CA ASN A 544 9.31 16.07 28.50
C ASN A 544 10.72 16.57 28.16
N LYS A 545 11.77 15.80 28.50
CA LYS A 545 13.18 16.08 28.11
C LYS A 545 13.43 15.94 26.59
N GLY A 546 12.66 16.64 25.75
CA GLY A 546 12.82 16.64 24.30
C GLY A 546 13.96 17.55 23.86
N ASN A 547 14.76 17.13 22.88
CA ASN A 547 15.89 17.90 22.33
C ASN A 547 15.61 18.44 20.91
N LEU A 548 14.39 18.95 20.65
CA LEU A 548 13.99 19.44 19.32
C LEU A 548 13.93 20.97 19.25
N LYS A 549 14.60 21.55 18.25
CA LYS A 549 14.56 22.98 17.94
C LYS A 549 14.01 23.25 16.54
N TYR A 550 13.31 24.38 16.40
CA TYR A 550 12.89 24.89 15.10
C TYR A 550 13.50 26.27 14.84
N LEU A 551 13.94 26.50 13.61
CA LEU A 551 14.21 27.84 13.08
C LEU A 551 13.33 28.04 11.86
N LEU A 552 12.43 29.00 11.94
CA LEU A 552 11.42 29.25 10.93
C LEU A 552 11.67 30.61 10.32
N THR A 553 11.81 30.70 8.98
CA THR A 553 11.89 32.00 8.30
C THR A 553 10.60 32.29 7.52
N SER A 554 10.16 33.55 7.52
CA SER A 554 8.97 33.97 6.79
C SER A 554 8.97 35.47 6.48
N ARG A 555 8.15 35.92 5.53
CA ARG A 555 7.85 37.34 5.34
C ARG A 555 6.82 37.84 6.37
N PRO A 556 6.85 39.12 6.78
CA PRO A 556 5.99 39.66 7.84
C PRO A 556 4.54 39.94 7.38
N TYR A 557 3.99 39.16 6.45
CA TYR A 557 2.63 39.41 5.95
C TYR A 557 1.59 39.28 7.06
N GLU A 558 0.62 40.19 7.11
CA GLU A 558 -0.40 40.22 8.15
C GLU A 558 -1.21 38.91 8.24
N GLN A 559 -1.46 38.25 7.11
CA GLN A 559 -2.13 36.95 7.04
C GLN A 559 -1.31 35.83 7.68
N VAL A 560 0.01 35.91 7.58
CA VAL A 560 0.98 34.95 8.13
C VAL A 560 1.18 35.26 9.61
N VAL A 561 1.44 36.52 9.96
CA VAL A 561 1.65 37.03 11.33
C VAL A 561 0.39 36.87 12.21
N SER A 562 -0.81 37.11 11.68
CA SER A 562 -2.07 36.89 12.42
C SER A 562 -2.32 35.42 12.73
N ARG A 563 -1.95 34.51 11.82
CA ARG A 563 -1.98 33.05 12.03
C ARG A 563 -0.90 32.58 13.00
N PHE A 564 0.19 33.33 13.12
CA PHE A 564 1.23 33.14 14.14
C PHE A 564 0.87 33.73 15.51
N ARG A 565 -0.25 34.44 15.72
CA ARG A 565 -0.55 35.07 17.03
C ARG A 565 -0.42 34.12 18.22
N VAL A 566 -0.94 32.90 18.11
CA VAL A 566 -0.85 31.87 19.16
C VAL A 566 0.61 31.45 19.42
N LEU A 567 1.46 31.51 18.40
CA LEU A 567 2.88 31.18 18.45
C LEU A 567 3.76 32.35 18.89
N LEU A 568 3.38 33.59 18.55
CA LEU A 568 4.08 34.82 18.94
C LEU A 568 4.03 35.05 20.45
N ASP A 569 2.97 34.60 21.13
CA ASP A 569 2.89 34.59 22.59
C ASP A 569 3.82 33.54 23.23
N ALA A 570 4.29 32.55 22.45
CA ALA A 570 5.10 31.44 22.92
C ALA A 570 6.57 31.46 22.45
N PHE A 571 6.90 32.17 21.36
CA PHE A 571 8.19 32.05 20.64
C PHE A 571 8.94 33.38 20.54
N PRO A 572 10.28 33.37 20.66
CA PRO A 572 11.08 34.56 20.35
C PRO A 572 10.99 34.91 18.86
N LEU A 573 10.68 36.17 18.56
CA LEU A 573 10.66 36.73 17.21
C LEU A 573 11.90 37.59 16.97
N ILE A 574 12.59 37.36 15.85
CA ILE A 574 13.61 38.28 15.33
C ILE A 574 13.10 38.82 14.00
N HIS A 575 12.93 40.14 13.92
CA HIS A 575 12.73 40.82 12.65
C HIS A 575 14.09 41.30 12.13
N ILE A 576 14.45 40.94 10.91
CA ILE A 576 15.63 41.46 10.22
C ILE A 576 15.21 42.77 9.56
N PRO A 577 15.67 43.93 10.08
CA PRO A 577 15.30 45.22 9.56
C PRO A 577 15.79 45.41 8.12
N GLY A 578 15.06 46.21 7.35
CA GLY A 578 15.54 46.75 6.09
C GLY A 578 16.77 47.66 6.30
N GLU A 579 17.47 47.98 5.20
CA GLU A 579 18.61 48.91 5.26
C GLU A 579 18.25 50.25 5.94
N GLU A 580 17.03 50.73 5.72
CA GLU A 580 16.53 52.01 6.25
C GLU A 580 16.43 52.03 7.78
N GLU A 581 16.31 50.86 8.40
CA GLU A 581 16.02 50.70 9.82
C GLU A 581 17.28 50.32 10.62
N SER A 582 18.42 50.03 9.96
CA SER A 582 19.64 49.61 10.64
C SER A 582 20.94 49.91 9.87
N ASP A 583 21.75 50.80 10.43
CA ASP A 583 23.10 51.15 9.91
C ASP A 583 23.99 49.92 9.71
N THR A 584 23.92 48.93 10.61
CA THR A 584 24.70 47.69 10.48
C THR A 584 24.30 46.88 9.24
N ILE A 585 23.02 46.88 8.86
CA ILE A 585 22.54 46.18 7.66
C ILE A 585 22.97 46.95 6.41
N SER A 586 22.94 48.29 6.45
CA SER A 586 23.51 49.14 5.40
C SER A 586 24.99 48.86 5.17
N GLU A 587 25.78 48.73 6.23
CA GLU A 587 27.20 48.34 6.13
C GLU A 587 27.39 46.94 5.53
N GLU A 588 26.54 45.98 5.86
CA GLU A 588 26.58 44.64 5.27
C GLU A 588 26.24 44.67 3.77
N VAL A 589 25.22 45.43 3.36
CA VAL A 589 24.88 45.64 1.93
C VAL A 589 26.02 46.33 1.18
N ASN A 590 26.67 47.32 1.80
CA ASN A 590 27.84 47.99 1.22
C ASN A 590 28.94 46.98 0.88
N ARG A 591 29.25 46.04 1.78
CA ARG A 591 30.25 45.00 1.52
C ARG A 591 29.89 44.10 0.34
N VAL A 592 28.61 43.77 0.17
CA VAL A 592 28.14 43.00 -1.01
C VAL A 592 28.37 43.78 -2.29
N ILE A 593 28.06 45.08 -2.29
CA ILE A 593 28.29 45.96 -3.45
C ILE A 593 29.79 46.03 -3.78
N GLU A 594 30.64 46.25 -2.77
CA GLU A 594 32.09 46.30 -2.95
C GLU A 594 32.64 45.03 -3.60
N HIS A 595 32.27 43.88 -3.03
CA HIS A 595 32.65 42.58 -3.56
C HIS A 595 32.19 42.38 -5.00
N ARG A 596 30.95 42.76 -5.34
CA ARG A 596 30.42 42.62 -6.70
C ARG A 596 31.02 43.62 -7.69
N VAL A 597 31.42 44.82 -7.26
CA VAL A 597 32.17 45.76 -8.13
C VAL A 597 33.54 45.17 -8.48
N GLU A 598 34.23 44.54 -7.53
CA GLU A 598 35.51 43.89 -7.77
C GLU A 598 35.36 42.73 -8.77
N GLN A 599 34.34 41.88 -8.59
CA GLN A 599 34.01 40.80 -9.54
C GLN A 599 33.73 41.36 -10.94
N LEU A 600 32.83 42.34 -11.06
CA LEU A 600 32.49 42.96 -12.35
C LEU A 600 33.71 43.64 -12.99
N GLY A 601 34.59 44.22 -12.16
CA GLY A 601 35.84 44.83 -12.57
C GLY A 601 36.77 43.82 -13.25
N GLN A 602 36.86 42.61 -12.71
CA GLN A 602 37.62 41.51 -13.30
C GLN A 602 36.94 41.02 -14.59
N GLU A 603 35.63 40.71 -14.53
CA GLU A 603 34.83 40.18 -15.65
C GLU A 603 34.87 41.09 -16.90
N LYS A 604 34.70 42.40 -16.72
CA LYS A 604 34.68 43.38 -17.82
C LYS A 604 36.02 44.09 -18.05
N SER A 605 37.08 43.69 -17.33
CA SER A 605 38.39 44.35 -17.36
C SER A 605 38.28 45.88 -17.19
N LEU A 606 37.54 46.31 -16.17
CA LEU A 606 37.36 47.74 -15.87
C LEU A 606 38.63 48.31 -15.26
N SER A 607 39.04 49.51 -15.67
CA SER A 607 40.18 50.19 -15.07
C SER A 607 39.89 50.56 -13.61
N TYR A 608 40.94 50.62 -12.79
CA TYR A 608 40.82 50.95 -11.37
C TYR A 608 40.05 52.26 -11.09
N PRO A 609 40.23 53.36 -11.85
CA PRO A 609 39.43 54.58 -11.69
C PRO A 609 37.93 54.39 -11.98
N VAL A 610 37.60 53.52 -12.94
CA VAL A 610 36.20 53.22 -13.31
C VAL A 610 35.53 52.39 -12.21
N GLN A 611 36.25 51.42 -11.63
CA GLN A 611 35.75 50.63 -10.50
C GLN A 611 35.48 51.51 -9.27
N ILE A 612 36.40 52.42 -8.93
CA ILE A 612 36.20 53.37 -7.82
C ILE A 612 34.96 54.24 -8.04
N GLN A 613 34.79 54.78 -9.25
CA GLN A 613 33.63 55.62 -9.55
C GLN A 613 32.32 54.83 -9.47
N LEU A 614 32.29 53.61 -10.02
CA LEU A 614 31.13 52.73 -9.94
C LEU A 614 30.77 52.39 -8.49
N LYS A 615 31.76 51.98 -7.69
CA LYS A 615 31.62 51.74 -6.25
C LYS A 615 31.05 52.97 -5.54
N LYS A 616 31.68 54.13 -5.71
CA LYS A 616 31.25 55.39 -5.08
C LYS A 616 29.79 55.71 -5.36
N ARG A 617 29.35 55.55 -6.61
CA ARG A 617 27.99 55.88 -7.03
C ARG A 617 26.96 54.86 -6.54
N LEU A 618 27.26 53.56 -6.60
CA LEU A 618 26.37 52.51 -6.08
C LEU A 618 26.20 52.60 -4.55
N LEU A 619 27.22 53.05 -3.84
CA LEU A 619 27.16 53.30 -2.40
C LEU A 619 26.31 54.52 -2.01
N GLN A 620 26.03 55.44 -2.94
CA GLN A 620 25.20 56.63 -2.69
C GLN A 620 23.70 56.38 -2.86
N ILE A 621 23.31 55.22 -3.40
CA ILE A 621 21.90 54.85 -3.61
C ILE A 621 21.30 54.44 -2.27
N GLN A 622 20.10 54.92 -1.97
CA GLN A 622 19.34 54.58 -0.75
C GLN A 622 18.32 53.47 -1.05
N HIS A 623 17.75 52.84 -0.01
CA HIS A 623 16.69 51.83 -0.09
C HIS A 623 17.11 50.54 -0.83
N ARG A 624 18.34 50.04 -0.61
CA ARG A 624 18.89 48.91 -1.36
C ARG A 624 18.57 47.60 -0.65
N THR A 625 18.06 46.64 -1.42
CA THR A 625 17.92 45.25 -0.98
C THR A 625 18.98 44.37 -1.64
N TYR A 626 19.31 43.21 -1.06
CA TYR A 626 20.25 42.28 -1.68
C TYR A 626 19.77 41.82 -3.06
N LEU A 627 18.45 41.64 -3.24
CA LEU A 627 17.85 41.30 -4.53
C LEU A 627 18.00 42.44 -5.56
N TRP A 628 17.84 43.70 -5.15
CA TRP A 628 18.09 44.83 -6.03
C TRP A 628 19.56 44.87 -6.47
N VAL A 629 20.51 44.69 -5.52
CA VAL A 629 21.94 44.63 -5.83
C VAL A 629 22.20 43.54 -6.88
N TYR A 630 21.64 42.34 -6.70
CA TYR A 630 21.76 41.25 -7.68
C TYR A 630 21.29 41.67 -9.08
N LEU A 631 20.06 42.19 -9.20
CA LEU A 631 19.47 42.60 -10.48
C LEU A 631 20.27 43.70 -11.18
N ILE A 632 20.80 44.66 -10.42
CA ILE A 632 21.61 45.75 -10.96
C ILE A 632 22.96 45.27 -11.48
N PHE A 633 23.64 44.38 -10.77
CA PHE A 633 24.92 43.86 -11.24
C PHE A 633 24.76 43.03 -12.51
N ASP A 634 23.67 42.27 -12.63
CA ASP A 634 23.39 41.56 -13.88
C ASP A 634 22.98 42.52 -15.01
N TYR A 635 22.24 43.58 -14.72
CA TYR A 635 21.99 44.65 -15.68
C TYR A 635 23.31 45.25 -16.19
N LEU A 636 24.24 45.56 -15.28
CA LEU A 636 25.56 46.09 -15.63
C LEU A 636 26.42 45.10 -16.40
N ARG A 637 26.25 43.79 -16.20
CA ARG A 637 26.90 42.74 -17.01
C ARG A 637 26.34 42.71 -18.43
N ALA A 638 25.03 42.81 -18.58
CA ALA A 638 24.36 42.74 -19.89
C ALA A 638 24.55 44.02 -20.73
N GLU A 639 24.62 45.20 -20.12
CA GLU A 639 24.77 46.48 -20.83
C GLU A 639 26.22 46.75 -21.26
N ASP A 640 26.42 47.13 -22.53
CA ASP A 640 27.71 47.59 -23.02
C ASP A 640 27.89 49.10 -22.79
N PHE A 641 28.11 49.47 -21.52
CA PHE A 641 28.32 50.87 -21.16
C PHE A 641 29.74 51.34 -21.44
N LYS A 642 29.87 52.63 -21.77
CA LYS A 642 31.18 53.24 -22.02
C LYS A 642 32.03 53.19 -20.73
N LYS A 643 33.15 52.49 -20.78
CA LYS A 643 34.10 52.26 -19.65
C LYS A 643 34.92 53.52 -19.30
N THR A 644 34.27 54.65 -19.12
CA THR A 644 34.86 55.93 -18.70
C THR A 644 34.07 56.51 -17.53
N LEU A 645 34.65 57.44 -16.78
CA LEU A 645 33.98 58.08 -15.65
C LEU A 645 32.62 58.68 -16.02
N LYS A 646 32.55 59.39 -17.16
CA LYS A 646 31.30 59.96 -17.69
C LYS A 646 30.32 58.88 -18.16
N GLY A 647 30.84 57.79 -18.74
CA GLY A 647 30.01 56.65 -19.17
C GLY A 647 29.34 55.96 -17.99
N VAL A 648 30.08 55.70 -16.90
CA VAL A 648 29.54 55.18 -15.64
C VAL A 648 28.46 56.10 -15.08
N ASP A 649 28.72 57.40 -14.98
CA ASP A 649 27.75 58.37 -14.47
C ASP A 649 26.47 58.41 -15.33
N SER A 650 26.59 58.30 -16.66
CA SER A 650 25.43 58.23 -17.56
C SER A 650 24.65 56.91 -17.47
N THR A 651 25.31 55.80 -17.14
CA THR A 651 24.63 54.52 -16.97
C THR A 651 23.88 54.45 -15.66
N ILE A 652 24.47 54.99 -14.58
CA ILE A 652 23.85 55.01 -13.26
C ILE A 652 22.65 55.97 -13.21
N SER A 653 22.65 57.06 -13.99
CA SER A 653 21.50 57.98 -14.03
C SER A 653 20.23 57.36 -14.63
N VAL A 654 20.38 56.36 -15.51
CA VAL A 654 19.27 55.62 -16.16
C VAL A 654 18.91 54.33 -15.41
N MET A 655 19.75 53.94 -14.45
CA MET A 655 19.61 52.70 -13.68
C MET A 655 18.34 52.69 -12.80
N PRO A 656 17.69 51.53 -12.64
CA PRO A 656 16.57 51.39 -11.71
C PRO A 656 16.95 51.71 -10.27
N LYS A 657 16.15 52.54 -9.60
CA LYS A 657 16.35 52.89 -8.19
C LYS A 657 15.63 51.94 -7.22
N SER A 658 14.78 51.06 -7.73
CA SER A 658 14.03 50.08 -6.93
C SER A 658 13.86 48.76 -7.70
N ILE A 659 13.46 47.70 -6.98
CA ILE A 659 13.16 46.39 -7.60
C ILE A 659 12.04 46.52 -8.63
N THR A 660 10.97 47.25 -8.31
CA THR A 660 9.81 47.50 -9.20
C THR A 660 10.26 48.15 -10.51
N GLN A 661 11.12 49.18 -10.44
CA GLN A 661 11.66 49.82 -11.63
C GLN A 661 12.58 48.87 -12.42
N ALA A 662 13.33 48.01 -11.73
CA ALA A 662 14.21 47.04 -12.39
C ALA A 662 13.40 46.04 -13.20
N TYR A 663 12.32 45.50 -12.63
CA TYR A 663 11.38 44.63 -13.32
C TYR A 663 10.71 45.32 -14.50
N GLU A 664 10.22 46.54 -14.31
CA GLU A 664 9.60 47.33 -15.38
C GLU A 664 10.55 47.53 -16.56
N GLN A 665 11.82 47.89 -16.29
CA GLN A 665 12.83 48.05 -17.33
C GLN A 665 13.20 46.72 -18.02
N ILE A 666 13.31 45.61 -17.28
CA ILE A 666 13.62 44.29 -17.85
C ILE A 666 12.53 43.89 -18.85
N LEU A 667 11.26 43.97 -18.45
CA LEU A 667 10.14 43.54 -19.30
C LEU A 667 9.85 44.51 -20.45
N SER A 668 10.09 45.81 -20.25
CA SER A 668 9.88 46.84 -21.28
C SER A 668 10.94 46.84 -22.39
N LYS A 669 12.07 46.12 -22.22
CA LYS A 669 13.10 46.00 -23.27
C LYS A 669 12.62 45.21 -24.49
N SER A 670 11.70 44.25 -24.30
CA SER A 670 11.21 43.43 -25.41
C SER A 670 10.22 44.20 -26.28
N LYS A 671 10.41 44.15 -27.61
CA LYS A 671 9.49 44.73 -28.59
C LYS A 671 8.21 43.90 -28.77
N GLN A 672 8.20 42.65 -28.28
CA GLN A 672 7.10 41.69 -28.46
C GLN A 672 6.27 41.57 -27.18
N GLN A 673 5.69 42.67 -26.71
CA GLN A 673 5.01 42.72 -25.41
C GLN A 673 3.86 41.71 -25.27
N ASP A 674 3.13 41.41 -26.34
CA ASP A 674 2.03 40.43 -26.31
C ASP A 674 2.55 39.00 -26.06
N ILE A 675 3.69 38.64 -26.65
CA ILE A 675 4.35 37.34 -26.43
C ILE A 675 4.88 37.24 -25.00
N VAL A 676 5.52 38.31 -24.51
CA VAL A 676 5.99 38.39 -23.12
C VAL A 676 4.81 38.24 -22.15
N ARG A 677 3.68 38.92 -22.42
CA ARG A 677 2.48 38.81 -21.60
C ARG A 677 1.90 37.40 -21.61
N LYS A 678 1.86 36.73 -22.78
CA LYS A 678 1.39 35.34 -22.90
C LYS A 678 2.27 34.39 -22.07
N VAL A 679 3.60 34.45 -22.21
CA VAL A 679 4.50 33.53 -21.50
C VAL A 679 4.48 33.77 -19.99
N LEU A 680 4.45 35.03 -19.55
CA LEU A 680 4.35 35.36 -18.12
C LEU A 680 2.99 34.92 -17.55
N SER A 681 1.90 35.06 -18.31
CA SER A 681 0.57 34.56 -17.91
C SER A 681 0.56 33.04 -17.74
N ILE A 682 1.21 32.31 -18.66
CA ILE A 682 1.35 30.85 -18.56
C ILE A 682 2.11 30.47 -17.29
N ILE A 683 3.29 31.05 -17.05
CA ILE A 683 4.09 30.77 -15.84
C ILE A 683 3.33 31.15 -14.55
N LEU A 684 2.58 32.26 -14.59
CA LEU A 684 1.82 32.77 -13.46
C LEU A 684 0.66 31.85 -13.03
N ALA A 685 -0.09 31.32 -14.00
CA ALA A 685 -1.25 30.47 -13.74
C ALA A 685 -0.92 28.99 -13.63
N ALA A 686 0.27 28.56 -14.07
CA ALA A 686 0.63 27.15 -14.06
C ALA A 686 0.60 26.57 -12.63
N VAL A 687 0.06 25.36 -12.49
CA VAL A 687 -0.03 24.65 -11.20
C VAL A 687 1.37 24.23 -10.73
N ARG A 688 2.22 23.87 -11.69
CA ARG A 688 3.64 23.59 -11.50
C ARG A 688 4.47 24.29 -12.59
N PRO A 689 5.78 24.51 -12.38
CA PRO A 689 6.68 24.98 -13.42
C PRO A 689 6.60 24.07 -14.66
N LEU A 690 6.44 24.67 -15.83
CA LEU A 690 6.45 23.97 -17.11
C LEU A 690 7.88 23.74 -17.58
N THR A 691 8.14 22.61 -18.22
CA THR A 691 9.40 22.38 -18.92
C THR A 691 9.51 23.31 -20.14
N LEU A 692 10.72 23.49 -20.67
CA LEU A 692 10.95 24.30 -21.85
C LEU A 692 10.20 23.72 -23.05
N SER A 693 10.18 22.39 -23.20
CA SER A 693 9.44 21.73 -24.27
C SER A 693 7.92 21.93 -24.10
N GLU A 694 7.39 21.82 -22.88
CA GLU A 694 5.98 22.12 -22.57
C GLU A 694 5.62 23.57 -22.86
N LEU A 695 6.47 24.50 -22.43
CA LEU A 695 6.26 25.93 -22.64
C LEU A 695 6.37 26.31 -24.13
N ASN A 696 7.27 25.66 -24.88
CA ASN A 696 7.40 25.82 -26.32
C ASN A 696 6.10 25.41 -27.04
N VAL A 697 5.52 24.26 -26.67
CA VAL A 697 4.20 23.86 -27.18
C VAL A 697 3.13 24.87 -26.75
N ALA A 698 3.06 25.26 -25.48
CA ALA A 698 2.05 26.19 -24.98
C ALA A 698 2.09 27.56 -25.68
N MET A 699 3.28 28.05 -26.01
CA MET A 699 3.47 29.31 -26.73
C MET A 699 2.98 29.22 -28.18
N ASN A 700 3.12 28.05 -28.81
CA ASN A 700 2.72 27.80 -30.21
C ASN A 700 1.27 27.36 -30.39
N ILE A 701 0.48 27.17 -29.33
CA ILE A 701 -0.96 26.94 -29.45
C ILE A 701 -1.72 28.25 -29.54
N HIS A 702 -2.54 28.39 -30.59
CA HIS A 702 -3.37 29.58 -30.84
C HIS A 702 -4.69 29.21 -31.56
N GLY A 703 -5.47 30.22 -31.94
CA GLY A 703 -6.83 30.06 -32.49
C GLY A 703 -6.89 29.23 -33.78
N GLU A 704 -5.84 29.35 -34.60
CA GLU A 704 -5.75 28.80 -35.96
C GLU A 704 -5.15 27.38 -36.00
N THR A 705 -4.56 26.90 -34.90
CA THR A 705 -3.95 25.57 -34.80
C THR A 705 -5.02 24.49 -34.94
N LYS A 706 -4.97 23.66 -35.99
CA LYS A 706 -5.94 22.60 -36.28
C LYS A 706 -5.34 21.20 -36.14
N SER A 707 -4.03 21.06 -36.28
CA SER A 707 -3.29 19.80 -36.16
C SER A 707 -1.94 20.00 -35.47
N PHE A 708 -1.32 18.91 -35.03
CA PHE A 708 0.05 18.96 -34.48
C PHE A 708 1.10 19.45 -35.48
N GLY A 709 0.84 19.31 -36.79
CA GLY A 709 1.73 19.82 -37.84
C GLY A 709 1.73 21.34 -37.98
N ASP A 710 0.77 22.03 -37.37
CA ASP A 710 0.70 23.50 -37.38
C ASP A 710 1.57 24.13 -36.26
N LEU A 711 2.16 23.30 -35.39
CA LEU A 711 3.01 23.76 -34.29
C LEU A 711 4.42 24.08 -34.79
N ASP A 712 4.78 25.37 -34.80
CA ASP A 712 6.11 25.86 -35.16
C ASP A 712 7.07 25.73 -33.95
N LEU A 713 7.49 24.49 -33.68
CA LEU A 713 8.34 24.15 -32.54
C LEU A 713 9.82 24.24 -32.89
N GLU A 714 10.57 24.90 -32.02
CA GLU A 714 12.04 24.94 -32.08
C GLU A 714 12.71 23.88 -31.21
N GLU A 715 14.00 23.65 -31.46
CA GLU A 715 14.89 22.94 -30.55
C GLU A 715 14.97 23.64 -29.18
N GLU A 716 15.12 22.86 -28.11
CA GLU A 716 15.03 23.36 -26.74
C GLU A 716 16.05 24.47 -26.42
N ALA A 717 17.27 24.35 -26.97
CA ALA A 717 18.33 25.34 -26.80
C ALA A 717 17.99 26.70 -27.43
N ASP A 718 17.35 26.68 -28.60
CA ASP A 718 16.95 27.89 -29.32
C ASP A 718 15.76 28.55 -28.62
N PHE A 719 14.76 27.76 -28.21
CA PHE A 719 13.64 28.25 -27.43
C PHE A 719 14.09 28.85 -26.09
N LYS A 720 15.07 28.24 -25.41
CA LYS A 720 15.69 28.79 -24.20
C LYS A 720 16.32 30.16 -24.45
N SER A 721 17.04 30.32 -25.56
CA SER A 721 17.64 31.61 -25.95
C SER A 721 16.56 32.66 -26.23
N ARG A 722 15.50 32.26 -26.92
CA ARG A 722 14.36 33.12 -27.25
C ARG A 722 13.58 33.56 -25.99
N LEU A 723 13.33 32.65 -25.04
CA LEU A 723 12.71 32.96 -23.76
C LEU A 723 13.52 33.98 -22.94
N ARG A 724 14.85 33.84 -22.94
CA ARG A 724 15.76 34.82 -22.33
C ARG A 724 15.72 36.18 -23.04
N SER A 725 15.58 36.20 -24.37
CA SER A 725 15.40 37.45 -25.13
C SER A 725 14.09 38.16 -24.77
N TRP A 726 13.01 37.40 -24.56
CA TRP A 726 11.70 37.94 -24.22
C TRP A 726 11.58 38.47 -22.79
N CYS A 727 12.03 37.67 -21.81
CA CYS A 727 11.78 37.95 -20.40
C CYS A 727 13.03 38.44 -19.65
N GLY A 728 14.21 38.41 -20.29
CA GLY A 728 15.48 38.69 -19.61
C GLY A 728 15.66 37.80 -18.39
N LEU A 729 16.12 38.40 -17.29
CA LEU A 729 16.31 37.74 -16.00
C LEU A 729 15.01 37.58 -15.21
N PHE A 730 13.90 38.11 -15.70
CA PHE A 730 12.62 37.99 -15.00
C PHE A 730 12.16 36.53 -14.86
N VAL A 731 12.54 35.71 -15.84
CA VAL A 731 12.33 34.27 -15.86
C VAL A 731 13.68 33.56 -15.79
N SER A 732 13.79 32.62 -14.85
CA SER A 732 14.95 31.76 -14.68
C SER A 732 14.62 30.33 -15.10
N ILE A 733 15.61 29.62 -15.65
CA ILE A 733 15.44 28.26 -16.18
C ILE A 733 16.35 27.32 -15.40
N TYR A 734 15.74 26.33 -14.75
CA TYR A 734 16.43 25.35 -13.92
C TYR A 734 15.94 23.94 -14.25
N HIS A 735 16.86 22.98 -14.47
CA HIS A 735 16.51 21.60 -14.88
C HIS A 735 15.47 21.56 -16.02
N GLY A 736 15.66 22.43 -17.02
CA GLY A 736 14.74 22.52 -18.16
C GLY A 736 13.36 23.09 -17.82
N LYS A 737 13.10 23.62 -16.61
CA LYS A 737 11.82 24.23 -16.22
C LYS A 737 11.93 25.74 -16.02
N ALA A 738 10.86 26.47 -16.35
CA ALA A 738 10.81 27.93 -16.25
C ALA A 738 10.16 28.41 -14.93
N TYR A 739 10.81 29.34 -14.25
CA TYR A 739 10.39 29.93 -12.97
C TYR A 739 10.48 31.45 -13.04
N PHE A 740 9.71 32.15 -12.20
CA PHE A 740 10.06 33.53 -11.87
C PHE A 740 11.38 33.57 -11.09
N ILE A 741 12.18 34.61 -11.33
CA ILE A 741 13.44 34.82 -10.60
C ILE A 741 13.25 34.87 -9.08
N HIS A 742 12.14 35.43 -8.61
CA HIS A 742 11.80 35.54 -7.21
C HIS A 742 10.29 35.73 -7.02
N GLN A 743 9.75 35.43 -5.83
CA GLN A 743 8.31 35.58 -5.55
C GLN A 743 7.81 37.02 -5.70
N THR A 744 8.69 38.00 -5.44
CA THR A 744 8.42 39.43 -5.70
C THR A 744 8.14 39.74 -7.16
N ALA A 745 8.70 38.96 -8.10
CA ALA A 745 8.42 39.12 -9.54
C ALA A 745 6.99 38.63 -9.88
N ARG A 746 6.55 37.53 -9.24
CA ARG A 746 5.16 37.05 -9.33
C ARG A 746 4.18 38.11 -8.81
N GLU A 747 4.42 38.62 -7.60
CA GLU A 747 3.60 39.67 -6.95
C GLU A 747 3.61 40.99 -7.72
N PHE A 748 4.73 41.34 -8.35
CA PHE A 748 4.84 42.53 -9.18
C PHE A 748 3.87 42.50 -10.36
N LEU A 749 3.63 41.34 -10.98
CA LEU A 749 2.73 41.19 -12.13
C LEU A 749 1.26 41.02 -11.73
N LEU A 750 1.01 40.36 -10.61
CA LEU A 750 -0.30 39.83 -10.25
C LEU A 750 -1.22 40.95 -9.73
N ASP A 751 -2.34 41.17 -10.42
CA ASP A 751 -3.42 42.03 -9.94
C ASP A 751 -4.47 41.19 -9.19
N THR A 752 -4.65 41.48 -7.90
CA THR A 752 -5.59 40.82 -6.99
C THR A 752 -6.89 41.60 -6.79
N SER A 753 -7.14 42.66 -7.57
CA SER A 753 -8.36 43.47 -7.44
C SER A 753 -9.62 42.64 -7.78
N ILE A 754 -10.66 42.73 -6.94
CA ILE A 754 -11.84 41.83 -6.94
C ILE A 754 -12.82 42.12 -8.11
N LEU A 755 -12.57 43.17 -8.90
CA LEU A 755 -13.42 43.57 -10.02
C LEU A 755 -12.55 43.75 -11.28
N PRO A 756 -12.92 43.16 -12.42
CA PRO A 756 -12.38 43.61 -13.69
C PRO A 756 -12.92 45.02 -13.92
N THR A 757 -12.14 46.04 -13.57
CA THR A 757 -12.45 47.40 -14.01
C THR A 757 -12.49 47.39 -15.52
N SER A 758 -13.68 47.63 -16.08
CA SER A 758 -13.97 47.75 -17.51
C SER A 758 -13.38 49.02 -18.14
N THR A 759 -12.22 49.45 -17.66
CA THR A 759 -11.39 50.50 -18.25
C THR A 759 -10.12 49.85 -18.80
N PRO A 760 -9.78 50.09 -20.08
CA PRO A 760 -8.57 49.54 -20.67
C PRO A 760 -7.36 50.09 -19.89
N ILE A 761 -6.72 49.23 -19.08
CA ILE A 761 -5.48 49.58 -18.41
C ILE A 761 -4.49 49.98 -19.51
N VAL A 762 -3.97 51.20 -19.38
CA VAL A 762 -2.98 51.77 -20.28
C VAL A 762 -1.86 50.76 -20.49
N ARG A 763 -1.67 50.32 -21.74
CA ARG A 763 -0.81 49.21 -22.20
C ARG A 763 0.70 49.33 -21.88
N LEU A 764 1.13 50.32 -21.09
CA LEU A 764 2.53 50.73 -20.99
C LEU A 764 3.24 50.35 -19.68
N GLN A 765 2.52 49.83 -18.67
CA GLN A 765 3.12 49.45 -17.38
C GLN A 765 2.89 47.98 -17.05
N TRP A 766 3.93 47.29 -16.57
CA TRP A 766 3.89 45.87 -16.20
C TRP A 766 3.45 45.62 -14.76
N HIS A 767 3.63 46.60 -13.86
CA HIS A 767 3.19 46.48 -12.48
C HIS A 767 1.67 46.22 -12.37
N LYS A 768 1.28 45.14 -11.68
CA LYS A 768 -0.12 44.68 -11.53
C LYS A 768 -0.88 44.64 -12.86
N SER A 769 -0.21 44.17 -13.92
CA SER A 769 -0.76 44.22 -15.28
C SER A 769 -1.44 42.93 -15.73
N ILE A 770 -1.35 41.85 -14.95
CA ILE A 770 -1.92 40.54 -15.28
C ILE A 770 -2.88 40.11 -14.17
N HIS A 771 -4.16 40.09 -14.50
CA HIS A 771 -5.18 39.52 -13.63
C HIS A 771 -5.12 37.99 -13.64
N ILE A 772 -5.27 37.35 -12.48
CA ILE A 772 -5.09 35.90 -12.36
C ILE A 772 -6.09 35.10 -13.21
N SER A 773 -7.35 35.56 -13.32
CA SER A 773 -8.34 34.88 -14.17
C SER A 773 -7.96 34.94 -15.65
N TYR A 774 -7.35 36.04 -16.11
CA TYR A 774 -6.85 36.14 -17.49
C TYR A 774 -5.72 35.15 -17.74
N ALA A 775 -4.81 34.99 -16.79
CA ALA A 775 -3.75 34.00 -16.88
C ALA A 775 -4.31 32.56 -16.94
N HIS A 776 -5.32 32.24 -16.13
CA HIS A 776 -6.06 30.98 -16.22
C HIS A 776 -6.77 30.82 -17.58
N THR A 777 -7.34 31.89 -18.14
CA THR A 777 -7.96 31.86 -19.48
C THR A 777 -6.96 31.44 -20.54
N ILE A 778 -5.76 32.04 -20.56
CA ILE A 778 -4.70 31.67 -21.51
C ILE A 778 -4.34 30.19 -21.37
N LEU A 779 -4.13 29.71 -20.15
CA LEU A 779 -3.70 28.33 -19.93
C LEU A 779 -4.83 27.31 -20.18
N ALA A 780 -6.08 27.68 -19.89
CA ALA A 780 -7.25 26.90 -20.27
C ALA A 780 -7.33 26.76 -21.80
N HIS A 781 -7.15 27.86 -22.55
CA HIS A 781 -7.12 27.82 -24.01
C HIS A 781 -6.03 26.90 -24.54
N VAL A 782 -4.83 26.98 -23.98
CA VAL A 782 -3.69 26.12 -24.32
C VAL A 782 -4.06 24.65 -24.11
N CYS A 783 -4.47 24.27 -22.89
CA CYS A 783 -4.72 22.87 -22.55
C CYS A 783 -5.94 22.29 -23.29
N VAL A 784 -7.05 23.04 -23.37
CA VAL A 784 -8.27 22.59 -24.07
C VAL A 784 -8.02 22.42 -25.57
N ARG A 785 -7.31 23.37 -26.21
CA ARG A 785 -6.99 23.23 -27.64
C ARG A 785 -5.99 22.10 -27.87
N TYR A 786 -4.97 21.96 -27.02
CA TYR A 786 -4.01 20.86 -27.12
C TYR A 786 -4.71 19.49 -27.10
N LEU A 787 -5.62 19.29 -26.14
CA LEU A 787 -6.40 18.05 -26.04
C LEU A 787 -7.32 17.86 -27.25
N ASP A 788 -7.89 18.93 -27.81
CA ASP A 788 -8.74 18.87 -29.00
C ASP A 788 -7.98 18.50 -30.28
N LEU A 789 -6.67 18.77 -30.38
CA LEU A 789 -5.86 18.34 -31.54
C LEU A 789 -5.88 16.82 -31.75
N PHE A 790 -6.08 16.04 -30.68
CA PHE A 790 -6.22 14.58 -30.79
C PHE A 790 -7.50 14.14 -31.51
N ASN A 791 -8.48 15.02 -31.69
CA ASN A 791 -9.66 14.73 -32.52
C ASN A 791 -9.37 14.78 -34.01
N THR A 792 -8.33 15.51 -34.44
CA THR A 792 -8.00 15.71 -35.87
C THR A 792 -6.80 14.90 -36.32
N SER A 793 -5.86 14.58 -35.43
CA SER A 793 -4.65 13.82 -35.74
C SER A 793 -4.23 12.92 -34.57
N TYR A 794 -3.82 11.68 -34.87
CA TYR A 794 -3.11 10.82 -33.92
C TYR A 794 -1.61 11.18 -33.99
N ALA A 795 -1.14 12.01 -33.08
CA ALA A 795 0.30 12.29 -32.96
C ALA A 795 0.92 11.51 -31.78
N SER A 796 2.18 11.12 -31.95
CA SER A 796 3.03 10.53 -30.91
C SER A 796 3.53 11.55 -29.88
N GLN A 797 3.20 12.83 -30.05
CA GLN A 797 3.77 13.92 -29.25
C GLN A 797 3.02 14.09 -27.92
N SER A 798 3.65 13.66 -26.82
CA SER A 798 3.11 13.68 -25.45
C SER A 798 3.57 14.87 -24.60
N THR A 799 4.30 15.84 -25.19
CA THR A 799 5.06 16.85 -24.46
C THR A 799 4.24 17.65 -23.44
N LEU A 800 3.05 18.14 -23.79
CA LEU A 800 2.15 18.90 -22.90
C LEU A 800 0.94 18.05 -22.43
N LEU A 801 0.96 16.76 -22.72
CA LEU A 801 -0.22 15.90 -22.55
C LEU A 801 -0.58 15.73 -21.09
N ILE A 802 0.36 15.28 -20.26
CA ILE A 802 0.11 15.02 -18.83
C ILE A 802 -0.36 16.29 -18.12
N TYR A 803 0.33 17.41 -18.34
CA TYR A 803 -0.08 18.69 -17.76
C TYR A 803 -1.50 19.07 -18.20
N SER A 804 -1.81 18.94 -19.48
CA SER A 804 -3.13 19.30 -20.00
C SER A 804 -4.22 18.37 -19.47
N THR A 805 -3.98 17.05 -19.39
CA THR A 805 -4.98 16.10 -18.89
C THR A 805 -5.32 16.34 -17.42
N ASP A 806 -4.31 16.67 -16.62
CA ASP A 806 -4.45 16.82 -15.17
C ASP A 806 -5.03 18.19 -14.77
N HIS A 807 -4.74 19.24 -15.56
CA HIS A 807 -4.98 20.62 -15.13
C HIS A 807 -5.89 21.46 -16.04
N TRP A 808 -6.30 20.97 -17.22
CA TRP A 808 -7.19 21.77 -18.09
C TRP A 808 -8.47 22.20 -17.36
N SER A 809 -9.08 21.29 -16.60
CA SER A 809 -10.33 21.53 -15.86
C SER A 809 -10.14 22.58 -14.76
N PHE A 810 -9.01 22.54 -14.06
CA PHE A 810 -8.64 23.54 -13.05
C PHE A 810 -8.49 24.94 -13.67
N HIS A 811 -7.75 25.06 -14.77
CA HIS A 811 -7.61 26.35 -15.45
C HIS A 811 -8.93 26.83 -16.06
N PHE A 812 -9.74 25.91 -16.61
CA PHE A 812 -11.07 26.23 -17.13
C PHE A 812 -11.99 26.80 -16.05
N HIS A 813 -11.94 26.26 -14.83
CA HIS A 813 -12.67 26.80 -13.68
C HIS A 813 -12.15 28.18 -13.26
N GLY A 814 -10.83 28.34 -13.07
CA GLY A 814 -10.22 29.62 -12.67
C GLY A 814 -10.36 30.75 -13.70
N ALA A 815 -10.62 30.41 -14.96
CA ALA A 815 -10.88 31.35 -16.04
C ALA A 815 -12.32 31.93 -16.04
N CYS A 816 -13.23 31.38 -15.23
CA CYS A 816 -14.65 31.80 -15.19
C CYS A 816 -15.32 31.80 -16.58
N ILE A 817 -15.03 30.80 -17.41
CA ILE A 817 -15.51 30.69 -18.79
C ILE A 817 -17.05 30.71 -18.86
N LYS A 818 -17.59 31.45 -19.83
CA LYS A 818 -19.02 31.53 -20.12
C LYS A 818 -19.41 30.63 -21.29
N ASP A 819 -20.70 30.34 -21.39
CA ASP A 819 -21.28 29.47 -22.42
C ASP A 819 -21.16 30.00 -23.86
N LYS A 820 -20.98 31.32 -24.03
CA LYS A 820 -20.77 31.96 -25.34
C LYS A 820 -19.31 31.98 -25.79
N ASP A 821 -18.37 31.57 -24.95
CA ASP A 821 -16.95 31.61 -25.28
C ASP A 821 -16.59 30.42 -26.18
N ASP A 822 -15.83 30.65 -27.25
CA ASP A 822 -15.46 29.61 -28.22
C ASP A 822 -14.82 28.38 -27.56
N ILE A 823 -14.06 28.58 -26.48
CA ILE A 823 -13.41 27.50 -25.74
C ILE A 823 -14.42 26.56 -25.07
N ALA A 824 -15.59 27.03 -24.67
CA ALA A 824 -16.65 26.19 -24.10
C ALA A 824 -17.16 25.17 -25.14
N LEU A 825 -17.25 25.57 -26.41
CA LEU A 825 -17.60 24.68 -27.52
C LEU A 825 -16.54 23.61 -27.78
N ILE A 826 -15.26 23.94 -27.57
CA ILE A 826 -14.16 22.98 -27.65
C ILE A 826 -14.21 22.01 -26.46
N ALA A 827 -14.43 22.52 -25.25
CA ALA A 827 -14.55 21.70 -24.04
C ALA A 827 -15.73 20.71 -24.11
N VAL A 828 -16.82 21.03 -24.82
CA VAL A 828 -17.90 20.07 -25.14
C VAL A 828 -17.37 18.83 -25.86
N ARG A 829 -16.39 18.98 -26.77
CA ARG A 829 -15.77 17.84 -27.47
C ARG A 829 -14.90 17.01 -26.55
N ILE A 830 -14.13 17.64 -25.65
CA ILE A 830 -13.35 16.93 -24.63
C ILE A 830 -14.26 16.16 -23.68
N CYS A 831 -15.43 16.70 -23.33
CA CYS A 831 -16.40 16.01 -22.48
C CYS A 831 -17.18 14.93 -23.23
N ASN A 832 -17.12 14.85 -24.56
CA ASN A 832 -17.90 13.90 -25.35
C ASN A 832 -17.23 12.52 -25.37
N PRO A 833 -17.84 11.47 -24.80
CA PRO A 833 -17.26 10.12 -24.74
C PRO A 833 -16.87 9.50 -26.08
N ASN A 834 -17.50 9.94 -27.17
CA ASN A 834 -17.23 9.45 -28.51
C ASN A 834 -16.02 10.15 -29.17
N SER A 835 -15.48 11.23 -28.58
CA SER A 835 -14.35 11.96 -29.14
C SER A 835 -13.02 11.29 -28.82
N ALA A 836 -12.01 11.48 -29.68
CA ALA A 836 -10.67 10.99 -29.40
C ALA A 836 -10.01 11.74 -28.24
N ALA A 837 -10.26 13.06 -28.14
CA ALA A 837 -9.81 13.88 -27.03
C ALA A 837 -10.30 13.35 -25.67
N TYR A 838 -11.57 12.94 -25.57
CA TYR A 838 -12.09 12.31 -24.36
C TYR A 838 -11.39 10.99 -24.07
N ARG A 839 -11.17 10.12 -25.06
CA ARG A 839 -10.48 8.84 -24.83
C ARG A 839 -9.07 9.06 -24.27
N ILE A 840 -8.33 10.00 -24.85
CA ILE A 840 -6.99 10.35 -24.36
C ILE A 840 -7.08 10.91 -22.94
N TRP A 841 -7.90 11.93 -22.73
CA TRP A 841 -8.06 12.54 -21.40
C TRP A 841 -8.53 11.54 -20.35
N SER A 842 -9.59 10.78 -20.62
CA SER A 842 -10.14 9.79 -19.68
C SER A 842 -9.19 8.64 -19.39
N ASN A 843 -8.36 8.22 -20.35
CA ASN A 843 -7.32 7.22 -20.08
C ASN A 843 -6.37 7.77 -19.02
N PHE A 844 -5.68 8.89 -19.26
CA PHE A 844 -4.70 9.43 -18.31
C PHE A 844 -5.34 9.91 -16.99
N HIS A 845 -6.53 10.51 -17.03
CA HIS A 845 -7.22 11.03 -15.85
C HIS A 845 -7.73 9.92 -14.92
N PHE A 846 -8.10 8.75 -15.45
CA PHE A 846 -8.66 7.64 -14.66
C PHE A 846 -7.74 6.44 -14.47
N THR A 847 -6.64 6.32 -15.24
CA THR A 847 -5.57 5.36 -14.95
C THR A 847 -4.67 5.91 -13.85
N ASP A 848 -5.00 5.60 -12.60
CA ASP A 848 -3.94 5.54 -11.58
C ASP A 848 -3.16 4.26 -11.80
N ASP A 849 -2.19 4.31 -12.73
CA ASP A 849 -1.14 3.31 -12.81
C ASP A 849 0.20 3.98 -13.15
N HIS A 850 0.75 4.64 -12.15
CA HIS A 850 2.20 4.79 -12.01
C HIS A 850 2.74 4.02 -10.80
N ASN A 851 2.01 3.01 -10.32
CA ASN A 851 2.51 2.01 -9.37
C ASN A 851 2.07 0.63 -9.84
N ASN A 852 2.97 0.04 -10.63
CA ASN A 852 2.94 -1.32 -11.12
C ASN A 852 3.02 -2.28 -9.92
N ASP A 853 1.90 -2.58 -9.27
CA ASP A 853 1.82 -3.73 -8.37
C ASP A 853 0.47 -4.45 -8.48
N SER A 854 0.54 -5.59 -9.14
CA SER A 854 -0.54 -6.49 -9.46
C SER A 854 -0.89 -7.35 -8.24
N ASN A 855 -1.53 -6.78 -7.22
CA ASN A 855 -2.30 -7.55 -6.22
C ASN A 855 -3.16 -6.65 -5.31
N LEU A 856 -4.32 -6.19 -5.79
CA LEU A 856 -5.47 -5.93 -4.91
C LEU A 856 -6.83 -5.80 -5.64
N PRO A 857 -7.46 -6.89 -6.13
CA PRO A 857 -8.86 -6.82 -6.55
C PRO A 857 -9.76 -7.05 -5.33
N VAL A 858 -10.63 -6.08 -5.01
CA VAL A 858 -11.99 -6.20 -4.42
C VAL A 858 -12.37 -5.08 -3.41
N ILE A 859 -11.47 -4.31 -2.79
CA ILE A 859 -11.86 -3.27 -1.80
C ILE A 859 -11.72 -1.80 -2.25
N ARG A 860 -11.06 -1.49 -3.38
CA ARG A 860 -11.04 -0.11 -3.95
C ARG A 860 -12.25 0.22 -4.88
N LEU A 861 -13.13 -0.76 -5.15
CA LEU A 861 -14.27 -0.66 -6.10
C LEU A 861 -15.47 0.20 -5.64
N PHE A 862 -15.48 0.77 -4.42
CA PHE A 862 -16.61 1.60 -3.94
C PHE A 862 -16.39 3.11 -4.03
N ASN A 863 -15.16 3.59 -4.25
CA ASN A 863 -14.85 5.03 -4.12
C ASN A 863 -14.65 5.78 -5.43
N ARG A 864 -14.37 5.12 -6.55
CA ARG A 864 -14.22 5.78 -7.86
C ARG A 864 -15.38 5.42 -8.77
N GLY A 865 -16.41 6.26 -8.75
CA GLY A 865 -17.71 5.94 -9.32
C GLY A 865 -17.74 5.80 -10.84
N ILE A 866 -16.69 6.10 -11.61
CA ILE A 866 -16.75 6.03 -13.09
C ILE A 866 -15.81 4.92 -13.59
N GLU A 867 -16.11 3.66 -13.30
CA GLU A 867 -15.25 2.54 -13.72
C GLU A 867 -15.46 2.08 -15.18
N ASN A 868 -16.16 2.85 -16.02
CA ASN A 868 -16.06 2.67 -17.47
C ASN A 868 -16.47 3.95 -18.26
N PRO A 869 -15.51 4.66 -18.88
CA PRO A 869 -15.77 5.87 -19.68
C PRO A 869 -16.67 5.65 -20.90
N ARG A 870 -16.89 4.41 -21.36
CA ARG A 870 -17.64 4.10 -22.59
C ARG A 870 -19.15 4.28 -22.47
N TYR A 871 -19.68 4.43 -21.26
CA TYR A 871 -21.12 4.53 -21.05
C TYR A 871 -21.58 5.94 -20.66
N SER A 872 -20.68 6.81 -20.15
CA SER A 872 -21.01 8.17 -19.68
C SER A 872 -21.62 9.04 -20.77
N THR A 873 -22.55 9.94 -20.44
CA THR A 873 -22.98 10.99 -21.37
C THR A 873 -22.09 12.21 -21.20
N GLY A 874 -21.93 13.04 -22.25
CA GLY A 874 -21.06 14.21 -22.16
C GLY A 874 -21.48 15.22 -21.09
N ILE A 875 -22.79 15.33 -20.83
CA ILE A 875 -23.34 16.15 -19.74
C ILE A 875 -22.99 15.59 -18.35
N MET A 876 -22.91 14.25 -18.18
CA MET A 876 -22.45 13.66 -16.92
C MET A 876 -20.98 13.97 -16.65
N VAL A 877 -20.14 13.94 -17.69
CA VAL A 877 -18.71 14.30 -17.60
C VAL A 877 -18.55 15.77 -17.22
N ALA A 878 -19.25 16.67 -17.91
CA ALA A 878 -19.24 18.10 -17.59
C ALA A 878 -19.78 18.37 -16.16
N SER A 879 -20.76 17.58 -15.72
CA SER A 879 -21.33 17.68 -14.38
C SER A 879 -20.42 17.16 -13.28
N TYR A 880 -19.63 16.12 -13.59
CA TYR A 880 -18.54 15.64 -12.74
C TYR A 880 -17.44 16.69 -12.56
N LEU A 881 -17.07 17.37 -13.65
CA LEU A 881 -16.02 18.41 -13.65
C LEU A 881 -16.49 19.79 -13.16
N GLY A 882 -17.80 19.99 -12.95
CA GLY A 882 -18.35 21.27 -12.49
C GLY A 882 -18.37 22.38 -13.55
N HIS A 883 -18.29 22.03 -14.84
CA HIS A 883 -18.22 23.00 -15.94
C HIS A 883 -19.60 23.51 -16.35
N SER A 884 -20.15 24.45 -15.59
CA SER A 884 -21.49 25.02 -15.77
C SER A 884 -21.75 25.56 -17.19
N ALA A 885 -20.78 26.23 -17.81
CA ALA A 885 -20.87 26.70 -19.20
C ALA A 885 -21.08 25.54 -20.21
N VAL A 886 -20.36 24.44 -20.02
CA VAL A 886 -20.48 23.23 -20.86
C VAL A 886 -21.82 22.53 -20.60
N VAL A 887 -22.27 22.46 -19.34
CA VAL A 887 -23.59 21.92 -18.99
C VAL A 887 -24.71 22.72 -19.66
N LYS A 888 -24.67 24.06 -19.64
CA LYS A 888 -25.65 24.91 -20.35
C LYS A 888 -25.71 24.62 -21.84
N LEU A 889 -24.56 24.46 -22.49
CA LEU A 889 -24.48 24.09 -23.91
C LEU A 889 -25.11 22.72 -24.20
N PHE A 890 -24.98 21.76 -23.28
CA PHE A 890 -25.64 20.46 -23.39
C PHE A 890 -27.15 20.55 -23.16
N LEU A 891 -27.61 21.33 -22.17
CA LEU A 891 -29.04 21.55 -21.89
C LEU A 891 -29.77 22.20 -23.08
N GLY A 892 -29.14 23.15 -23.76
CA GLY A 892 -29.68 23.79 -24.97
C GLY A 892 -29.94 22.83 -26.15
N LYS A 893 -29.43 21.59 -26.09
CA LYS A 893 -29.64 20.55 -27.10
C LYS A 893 -30.80 19.59 -26.77
N GLY A 894 -31.53 19.82 -25.68
CA GLY A 894 -32.71 19.01 -25.31
C GLY A 894 -32.36 17.58 -24.88
N ILE A 895 -31.27 17.40 -24.12
CA ILE A 895 -30.81 16.08 -23.65
C ILE A 895 -31.71 15.56 -22.52
N ASP A 896 -32.03 14.27 -22.55
CA ASP A 896 -32.70 13.57 -21.45
C ASP A 896 -31.78 13.52 -20.20
N LEU A 897 -32.21 14.20 -19.14
CA LEU A 897 -31.48 14.31 -17.87
C LEU A 897 -31.49 13.02 -17.05
N GLU A 898 -32.40 12.09 -17.37
CA GLU A 898 -32.55 10.82 -16.68
C GLU A 898 -31.91 9.66 -17.48
N LEU A 899 -31.24 9.99 -18.60
CA LEU A 899 -30.53 9.00 -19.41
C LEU A 899 -29.39 8.37 -18.62
N LYS A 900 -29.45 7.05 -18.50
CA LYS A 900 -28.53 6.23 -17.70
C LYS A 900 -27.23 6.01 -18.47
N GLY A 901 -26.28 6.90 -18.25
CA GLY A 901 -24.98 6.86 -18.88
C GLY A 901 -23.93 6.07 -18.11
N ASP A 902 -24.23 5.12 -17.23
CA ASP A 902 -23.17 4.23 -16.73
C ASP A 902 -23.72 2.95 -16.13
N LYS A 903 -22.81 2.02 -15.83
CA LYS A 903 -23.10 0.77 -15.13
C LYS A 903 -23.69 0.97 -13.73
N PHE A 904 -23.68 2.20 -13.19
CA PHE A 904 -24.25 2.55 -11.90
C PHE A 904 -25.61 3.26 -12.02
N ARG A 905 -26.11 3.45 -13.26
CA ARG A 905 -27.33 4.20 -13.57
C ARG A 905 -27.36 5.60 -12.94
N ARG A 906 -26.23 6.32 -12.93
CA ARG A 906 -26.19 7.70 -12.43
C ARG A 906 -26.68 8.69 -13.47
N THR A 907 -27.28 9.77 -12.99
CA THR A 907 -27.72 10.94 -13.75
C THR A 907 -26.70 12.07 -13.61
N PRO A 908 -26.75 13.12 -14.46
CA PRO A 908 -25.90 14.30 -14.30
C PRO A 908 -26.03 14.94 -12.92
N LEU A 909 -27.24 14.95 -12.34
CA LEU A 909 -27.51 15.49 -11.01
C LEU A 909 -26.78 14.70 -9.92
N LEU A 910 -26.82 13.37 -9.99
CA LEU A 910 -26.08 12.49 -9.07
C LEU A 910 -24.57 12.70 -9.16
N CYS A 911 -24.03 12.88 -10.37
CA CYS A 911 -22.62 13.24 -10.56
C CYS A 911 -22.30 14.60 -9.93
N ALA A 912 -23.03 15.66 -10.27
CA ALA A 912 -22.79 16.99 -9.71
C ALA A 912 -22.88 17.02 -8.18
N ALA A 913 -23.87 16.32 -7.60
CA ALA A 913 -24.06 16.26 -6.15
C ALA A 913 -22.96 15.49 -5.43
N ARG A 914 -22.47 14.38 -6.01
CA ARG A 914 -21.37 13.58 -5.45
C ARG A 914 -20.05 14.34 -5.37
N TYR A 915 -19.82 15.29 -6.26
CA TYR A 915 -18.57 16.05 -6.34
C TYR A 915 -18.70 17.50 -5.87
N GLY A 916 -19.87 17.90 -5.37
CA GLY A 916 -20.05 19.22 -4.74
C GLY A 916 -20.19 20.38 -5.72
N ASN A 917 -20.57 20.11 -6.98
CA ASN A 917 -20.62 21.13 -8.03
C ASN A 917 -21.93 21.94 -7.95
N GLU A 918 -22.04 22.84 -6.97
CA GLU A 918 -23.25 23.61 -6.64
C GLU A 918 -23.88 24.33 -7.82
N ALA A 919 -23.09 25.06 -8.62
CA ALA A 919 -23.60 25.78 -9.79
C ALA A 919 -24.20 24.84 -10.85
N VAL A 920 -23.65 23.63 -11.00
CA VAL A 920 -24.20 22.62 -11.92
C VAL A 920 -25.46 22.00 -11.34
N VAL A 921 -25.48 21.69 -10.04
CA VAL A 921 -26.69 21.17 -9.36
C VAL A 921 -27.86 22.13 -9.54
N GLN A 922 -27.63 23.44 -9.32
CA GLN A 922 -28.65 24.46 -9.55
C GLN A 922 -29.18 24.45 -10.99
N LEU A 923 -28.29 24.45 -11.98
CA LEU A 923 -28.68 24.43 -13.41
C LEU A 923 -29.49 23.18 -13.79
N LEU A 924 -29.11 22.02 -13.27
CA LEU A 924 -29.81 20.77 -13.58
C LEU A 924 -31.20 20.72 -12.93
N LEU A 925 -31.34 21.22 -11.70
CA LEU A 925 -32.64 21.31 -11.02
C LEU A 925 -33.56 22.33 -11.71
N GLU A 926 -33.03 23.49 -12.12
CA GLU A 926 -33.77 24.48 -12.91
C GLU A 926 -34.21 23.92 -14.28
N ALA A 927 -33.43 23.01 -14.86
CA ALA A 927 -33.76 22.30 -16.09
C ALA A 927 -34.73 21.12 -15.89
N GLY A 928 -35.20 20.88 -14.66
CA GLY A 928 -36.21 19.87 -14.35
C GLY A 928 -35.66 18.47 -14.05
N ALA A 929 -34.39 18.32 -13.67
CA ALA A 929 -33.84 17.04 -13.23
C ALA A 929 -34.59 16.48 -12.01
N ASN A 930 -34.85 15.18 -11.99
CA ASN A 930 -35.55 14.54 -10.88
C ASN A 930 -34.67 14.44 -9.63
N VAL A 931 -35.00 15.22 -8.60
CA VAL A 931 -34.26 15.28 -7.32
C VAL A 931 -34.23 13.93 -6.57
N GLU A 932 -35.25 13.09 -6.77
CA GLU A 932 -35.41 11.79 -6.10
C GLU A 932 -34.86 10.61 -6.90
N PHE A 933 -34.18 10.86 -8.02
CA PHE A 933 -33.63 9.77 -8.82
C PHE A 933 -32.58 8.98 -8.03
N LYS A 934 -32.67 7.65 -8.12
CA LYS A 934 -31.79 6.71 -7.42
C LYS A 934 -30.85 5.99 -8.38
N ASP A 935 -29.58 5.90 -8.00
CA ASP A 935 -28.60 5.05 -8.68
C ASP A 935 -28.85 3.54 -8.39
N ASN A 936 -28.00 2.66 -8.92
CA ASN A 936 -28.16 1.21 -8.78
C ASN A 936 -28.10 0.67 -7.34
N ILE A 937 -27.52 1.42 -6.41
CA ILE A 937 -27.50 1.06 -4.99
C ILE A 937 -28.58 1.80 -4.19
N GLY A 938 -29.41 2.59 -4.86
CA GLY A 938 -30.54 3.28 -4.27
C GLY A 938 -30.19 4.66 -3.71
N LEU A 939 -29.01 5.21 -4.02
CA LEU A 939 -28.60 6.52 -3.49
C LEU A 939 -29.19 7.66 -4.32
N THR A 940 -29.77 8.65 -3.63
CA THR A 940 -30.20 9.92 -4.21
C THR A 940 -29.07 10.94 -4.22
N ALA A 941 -29.28 12.07 -4.92
CA ALA A 941 -28.34 13.19 -4.91
C ALA A 941 -28.08 13.71 -3.49
N LEU A 942 -29.13 13.75 -2.65
CA LEU A 942 -29.04 14.19 -1.26
C LEU A 942 -28.14 13.26 -0.44
N MET A 943 -28.25 11.94 -0.63
CA MET A 943 -27.39 10.98 0.07
C MET A 943 -25.92 11.10 -0.36
N TRP A 944 -25.65 11.28 -1.65
CA TRP A 944 -24.27 11.49 -2.14
C TRP A 944 -23.65 12.77 -1.58
N ALA A 945 -24.38 13.88 -1.62
CA ALA A 945 -23.93 15.16 -1.06
C ALA A 945 -23.71 15.07 0.45
N SER A 946 -24.61 14.40 1.18
CA SER A 946 -24.52 14.20 2.63
C SER A 946 -23.34 13.32 3.03
N ARG A 947 -23.13 12.20 2.32
CA ARG A 947 -21.98 11.30 2.50
C ARG A 947 -20.65 12.03 2.29
N LYS A 948 -20.59 12.94 1.33
CA LYS A 948 -19.36 13.67 0.98
C LYS A 948 -19.18 14.96 1.76
N GLY A 949 -20.24 15.48 2.39
CA GLY A 949 -20.21 16.71 3.20
C GLY A 949 -20.36 17.99 2.38
N HIS A 950 -20.99 17.93 1.21
CA HIS A 950 -21.19 19.09 0.34
C HIS A 950 -22.41 19.90 0.80
N VAL A 951 -22.23 20.70 1.85
CA VAL A 951 -23.31 21.39 2.57
C VAL A 951 -24.13 22.32 1.66
N GLY A 952 -23.50 23.09 0.77
CA GLY A 952 -24.26 23.98 -0.14
C GLY A 952 -25.10 23.19 -1.15
N VAL A 953 -24.61 22.06 -1.66
CA VAL A 953 -25.42 21.12 -2.46
C VAL A 953 -26.58 20.55 -1.64
N VAL A 954 -26.36 20.15 -0.39
CA VAL A 954 -27.44 19.66 0.51
C VAL A 954 -28.53 20.73 0.66
N LYS A 955 -28.15 22.00 0.91
CA LYS A 955 -29.10 23.13 0.98
C LYS A 955 -29.90 23.28 -0.31
N LEU A 956 -29.25 23.22 -1.48
CA LEU A 956 -29.91 23.36 -2.77
C LEU A 956 -30.90 22.22 -3.06
N LEU A 957 -30.52 20.97 -2.78
CA LEU A 957 -31.38 19.81 -3.00
C LEU A 957 -32.63 19.85 -2.10
N LEU A 958 -32.47 20.19 -0.81
CA LEU A 958 -33.59 20.33 0.12
C LEU A 958 -34.53 21.46 -0.28
N LYS A 959 -33.98 22.59 -0.77
CA LYS A 959 -34.78 23.69 -1.32
C LYS A 959 -35.65 23.25 -2.51
N HIS A 960 -35.20 22.27 -3.29
CA HIS A 960 -35.94 21.71 -4.42
C HIS A 960 -36.72 20.43 -4.05
N GLY A 961 -37.02 20.22 -2.76
CA GLY A 961 -37.94 19.18 -2.31
C GLY A 961 -37.33 17.78 -2.16
N ALA A 962 -36.00 17.66 -2.03
CA ALA A 962 -35.36 16.37 -1.74
C ALA A 962 -35.88 15.77 -0.42
N ASN A 963 -36.21 14.48 -0.43
CA ASN A 963 -36.75 13.77 0.72
C ASN A 963 -35.64 13.39 1.71
N LEU A 964 -35.70 13.97 2.91
CA LEU A 964 -34.79 13.71 4.04
C LEU A 964 -34.78 12.25 4.51
N GLU A 965 -35.89 11.53 4.31
CA GLU A 965 -36.11 10.16 4.76
C GLU A 965 -36.06 9.13 3.62
N SER A 966 -35.60 9.55 2.43
CA SER A 966 -35.34 8.60 1.36
C SER A 966 -34.30 7.58 1.84
N THR A 967 -34.48 6.30 1.48
CA THR A 967 -33.59 5.22 1.89
C THR A 967 -32.95 4.50 0.71
N GLU A 968 -31.69 4.08 0.85
CA GLU A 968 -31.01 3.25 -0.13
C GLU A 968 -31.47 1.77 -0.13
N HIS A 969 -31.12 1.01 -1.16
CA HIS A 969 -31.74 -0.30 -1.41
C HIS A 969 -31.25 -1.43 -0.49
N MET A 970 -29.98 -1.41 -0.07
CA MET A 970 -29.33 -2.51 0.64
C MET A 970 -29.64 -2.51 2.13
N ASN A 971 -29.43 -1.38 2.82
CA ASN A 971 -29.55 -1.28 4.28
C ASN A 971 -30.56 -0.21 4.71
N SER A 972 -31.33 0.34 3.77
CA SER A 972 -32.30 1.39 4.06
C SER A 972 -31.70 2.61 4.78
N ARG A 973 -30.43 2.95 4.54
CA ARG A 973 -29.81 4.13 5.17
C ARG A 973 -30.35 5.44 4.59
N THR A 974 -30.61 6.39 5.48
CA THR A 974 -31.01 7.77 5.18
C THR A 974 -29.80 8.67 4.89
N PRO A 975 -30.00 9.86 4.32
CA PRO A 975 -28.97 10.90 4.22
C PRO A 975 -28.23 11.18 5.54
N LEU A 976 -28.96 11.23 6.66
CA LEU A 976 -28.37 11.46 8.00
C LEU A 976 -27.43 10.32 8.41
N LEU A 977 -27.84 9.07 8.21
CA LEU A 977 -27.01 7.89 8.45
C LEU A 977 -25.71 7.92 7.62
N TRP A 978 -25.79 8.34 6.35
CA TRP A 978 -24.61 8.47 5.48
C TRP A 978 -23.66 9.59 5.90
N ALA A 979 -24.18 10.74 6.31
CA ALA A 979 -23.38 11.85 6.82
C ALA A 979 -22.68 11.47 8.13
N ALA A 980 -23.39 10.81 9.05
CA ALA A 980 -22.86 10.37 10.32
C ALA A 980 -21.79 9.27 10.17
N MET A 981 -22.06 8.27 9.33
CA MET A 981 -21.11 7.20 9.00
C MET A 981 -19.82 7.75 8.34
N SER A 982 -19.90 8.89 7.64
CA SER A 982 -18.78 9.49 6.92
C SER A 982 -18.12 10.67 7.66
N GLY A 983 -18.56 10.95 8.90
CA GLY A 983 -17.97 11.98 9.75
C GLY A 983 -18.22 13.42 9.29
N LYS A 984 -19.33 13.69 8.60
CA LYS A 984 -19.63 15.01 8.00
C LYS A 984 -20.50 15.86 8.92
N GLU A 985 -19.88 16.45 9.96
CA GLU A 985 -20.56 17.22 11.02
C GLU A 985 -21.51 18.29 10.49
N GLU A 986 -21.04 19.20 9.64
CA GLU A 986 -21.88 20.29 9.11
C GLU A 986 -23.08 19.78 8.29
N ALA A 987 -22.94 18.66 7.60
CA ALA A 987 -24.04 18.03 6.89
C ALA A 987 -25.04 17.37 7.87
N VAL A 988 -24.54 16.77 8.96
CA VAL A 988 -25.39 16.25 10.06
C VAL A 988 -26.20 17.38 10.71
N ARG A 989 -25.54 18.48 11.11
CA ARG A 989 -26.23 19.65 11.69
C ARG A 989 -27.33 20.17 10.77
N LEU A 990 -27.01 20.41 9.50
CA LEU A 990 -27.98 20.92 8.53
C LEU A 990 -29.16 19.96 8.31
N LEU A 991 -28.93 18.64 8.24
CA LEU A 991 -30.01 17.67 8.08
C LEU A 991 -30.94 17.64 9.29
N LEU A 992 -30.38 17.72 10.51
CA LEU A 992 -31.15 17.79 11.76
C LEU A 992 -31.96 19.09 11.87
N GLU A 993 -31.36 20.24 11.53
CA GLU A 993 -32.06 21.53 11.43
C GLU A 993 -33.24 21.49 10.46
N LYS A 994 -33.17 20.65 9.43
CA LYS A 994 -34.23 20.47 8.43
C LYS A 994 -35.23 19.38 8.81
N GLY A 995 -35.09 18.77 9.98
CA GLY A 995 -36.04 17.81 10.54
C GLY A 995 -35.79 16.35 10.15
N ALA A 996 -34.56 15.97 9.79
CA ALA A 996 -34.22 14.57 9.58
C ALA A 996 -34.45 13.73 10.85
N ALA A 997 -34.96 12.52 10.69
CA ALA A 997 -35.25 11.63 11.81
C ALA A 997 -33.96 11.17 12.52
N LEU A 998 -33.74 11.72 13.72
CA LEU A 998 -32.54 11.47 14.55
C LEU A 998 -32.31 9.98 14.83
N GLU A 999 -33.39 9.26 15.15
CA GLU A 999 -33.38 7.86 15.56
C GLU A 999 -33.68 6.88 14.42
N ALA A 1000 -33.54 7.31 13.16
CA ALA A 1000 -33.64 6.41 12.02
C ALA A 1000 -32.60 5.29 12.12
N LYS A 1001 -33.06 4.04 11.91
CA LYS A 1001 -32.23 2.84 12.00
C LYS A 1001 -32.03 2.22 10.63
N ASP A 1002 -30.80 1.77 10.36
CA ASP A 1002 -30.56 0.94 9.18
C ASP A 1002 -31.23 -0.43 9.33
N LYS A 1003 -31.59 -1.05 8.20
CA LYS A 1003 -32.33 -2.33 8.16
C LYS A 1003 -31.49 -3.52 8.61
N LEU A 1004 -30.19 -3.52 8.32
CA LEU A 1004 -29.35 -4.71 8.49
C LEU A 1004 -28.95 -4.93 9.95
N HIS A 1005 -28.62 -3.85 10.66
CA HIS A 1005 -28.10 -3.91 12.02
C HIS A 1005 -28.92 -3.09 13.00
N ALA A 1006 -30.00 -2.43 12.58
CA ALA A 1006 -30.79 -1.54 13.43
C ALA A 1006 -29.92 -0.44 14.08
N ARG A 1007 -28.86 0.01 13.39
CA ARG A 1007 -27.94 1.05 13.90
C ARG A 1007 -28.45 2.44 13.58
N THR A 1008 -28.38 3.32 14.58
CA THR A 1008 -28.63 4.77 14.45
C THR A 1008 -27.39 5.51 13.95
N SER A 1009 -27.57 6.80 13.63
CA SER A 1009 -26.49 7.71 13.27
C SER A 1009 -25.42 7.80 14.36
N LEU A 1010 -25.82 7.79 15.64
CA LEU A 1010 -24.91 7.81 16.79
C LEU A 1010 -24.02 6.57 16.82
N LEU A 1011 -24.60 5.38 16.63
CA LEU A 1011 -23.84 4.12 16.60
C LEU A 1011 -22.82 4.07 15.46
N TRP A 1012 -23.17 4.59 14.27
CA TRP A 1012 -22.25 4.69 13.14
C TRP A 1012 -21.11 5.69 13.40
N ALA A 1013 -21.42 6.85 13.97
CA ALA A 1013 -20.42 7.86 14.32
C ALA A 1013 -19.42 7.35 15.37
N ILE A 1014 -19.88 6.61 16.39
CA ILE A 1014 -19.01 5.99 17.40
C ILE A 1014 -18.14 4.90 16.77
N ARG A 1015 -18.74 3.97 16.00
CA ARG A 1015 -18.02 2.87 15.34
C ARG A 1015 -16.87 3.37 14.46
N ASN A 1016 -17.09 4.48 13.76
CA ASN A 1016 -16.10 5.07 12.85
C ASN A 1016 -15.25 6.17 13.51
N LYS A 1017 -15.36 6.36 14.83
CA LYS A 1017 -14.55 7.30 15.63
C LYS A 1017 -14.70 8.77 15.21
N HIS A 1018 -15.89 9.17 14.79
CA HIS A 1018 -16.19 10.55 14.39
C HIS A 1018 -16.64 11.41 15.57
N GLU A 1019 -15.68 11.82 16.41
CA GLU A 1019 -15.92 12.54 17.67
C GLU A 1019 -16.86 13.76 17.54
N ALA A 1020 -16.62 14.65 16.59
CA ALA A 1020 -17.41 15.86 16.45
C ALA A 1020 -18.87 15.58 16.04
N VAL A 1021 -19.09 14.53 15.24
CA VAL A 1021 -20.43 14.04 14.90
C VAL A 1021 -21.11 13.40 16.11
N VAL A 1022 -20.38 12.61 16.91
CA VAL A 1022 -20.90 12.02 18.16
C VAL A 1022 -21.36 13.12 19.10
N LYS A 1023 -20.52 14.14 19.33
CA LYS A 1023 -20.86 15.30 20.14
C LYS A 1023 -22.14 15.99 19.63
N THR A 1024 -22.19 16.28 18.33
CA THR A 1024 -23.37 16.91 17.69
C THR A 1024 -24.64 16.09 17.90
N LEU A 1025 -24.60 14.78 17.65
CA LEU A 1025 -25.78 13.92 17.79
C LEU A 1025 -26.26 13.85 19.25
N LEU A 1026 -25.34 13.84 20.22
CA LEU A 1026 -25.67 13.90 21.65
C LEU A 1026 -26.26 15.26 22.06
N GLU A 1027 -25.72 16.37 21.54
CA GLU A 1027 -26.28 17.73 21.74
C GLU A 1027 -27.73 17.82 21.23
N TRP A 1028 -28.03 17.14 20.12
CA TRP A 1028 -29.36 17.07 19.53
C TRP A 1028 -30.28 16.02 20.20
N GLY A 1029 -29.82 15.38 21.29
CA GLY A 1029 -30.64 14.49 22.10
C GLY A 1029 -30.73 13.05 21.60
N SER A 1030 -29.72 12.53 20.89
CA SER A 1030 -29.71 11.12 20.46
C SER A 1030 -29.83 10.15 21.63
N ASP A 1031 -30.64 9.10 21.45
CA ASP A 1031 -30.88 8.09 22.47
C ASP A 1031 -29.62 7.27 22.77
N ARG A 1032 -29.12 7.41 24.01
CA ARG A 1032 -27.92 6.73 24.52
C ARG A 1032 -28.14 5.26 24.84
N GLU A 1033 -29.39 4.82 24.88
CA GLU A 1033 -29.80 3.46 25.18
C GLU A 1033 -30.33 2.72 23.95
N SER A 1034 -30.32 3.37 22.78
CA SER A 1034 -30.82 2.79 21.54
C SER A 1034 -30.02 1.54 21.15
N LYS A 1035 -30.70 0.39 21.10
CA LYS A 1035 -30.08 -0.90 20.83
C LYS A 1035 -30.06 -1.24 19.35
N ASP A 1036 -28.95 -1.84 18.91
CA ASP A 1036 -28.82 -2.50 17.62
C ASP A 1036 -29.41 -3.92 17.63
N VAL A 1037 -29.38 -4.65 16.51
CA VAL A 1037 -29.92 -6.04 16.42
C VAL A 1037 -29.24 -7.03 17.36
N PHE A 1038 -28.04 -6.72 17.86
CA PHE A 1038 -27.29 -7.54 18.81
C PHE A 1038 -27.53 -7.09 20.26
N GLY A 1039 -28.44 -6.14 20.49
CA GLY A 1039 -28.72 -5.59 21.82
C GLY A 1039 -27.65 -4.65 22.34
N GLN A 1040 -26.69 -4.23 21.49
CA GLN A 1040 -25.58 -3.37 21.91
C GLN A 1040 -26.01 -1.89 21.94
N THR A 1041 -25.68 -1.20 23.02
CA THR A 1041 -25.94 0.24 23.21
C THR A 1041 -24.75 1.10 22.75
N PRO A 1042 -24.93 2.42 22.55
CA PRO A 1042 -23.85 3.37 22.36
C PRO A 1042 -22.68 3.18 23.32
N LEU A 1043 -22.92 2.94 24.61
CA LEU A 1043 -21.85 2.71 25.61
C LEU A 1043 -20.98 1.49 25.25
N VAL A 1044 -21.59 0.38 24.82
CA VAL A 1044 -20.86 -0.82 24.37
C VAL A 1044 -20.01 -0.50 23.13
N TYR A 1045 -20.52 0.31 22.20
CA TYR A 1045 -19.76 0.76 21.05
C TYR A 1045 -18.61 1.70 21.42
N VAL A 1046 -18.79 2.56 22.42
CA VAL A 1046 -17.74 3.45 22.94
C VAL A 1046 -16.61 2.65 23.57
N GLU A 1047 -16.93 1.59 24.32
CA GLU A 1047 -15.91 0.71 24.89
C GLU A 1047 -15.15 -0.08 23.83
N LYS A 1048 -15.87 -0.62 22.85
CA LYS A 1048 -15.30 -1.50 21.82
C LYS A 1048 -14.58 -0.75 20.70
N TYR A 1049 -15.06 0.42 20.34
CA TYR A 1049 -14.62 1.18 19.16
C TYR A 1049 -14.25 2.63 19.46
N GLY A 1050 -14.69 3.21 20.58
CA GLY A 1050 -14.49 4.61 20.92
C GLY A 1050 -13.03 4.93 21.26
N GLY A 1051 -12.52 6.03 20.70
CA GLY A 1051 -11.25 6.63 21.12
C GLY A 1051 -11.39 7.37 22.45
N MET A 1052 -10.27 7.73 23.09
CA MET A 1052 -10.24 8.39 24.40
C MET A 1052 -11.12 9.65 24.48
N ALA A 1053 -11.23 10.42 23.39
CA ALA A 1053 -12.06 11.61 23.36
C ALA A 1053 -13.56 11.30 23.33
N ILE A 1054 -13.99 10.27 22.61
CA ILE A 1054 -15.39 9.80 22.61
C ILE A 1054 -15.75 9.19 23.97
N LYS A 1055 -14.82 8.46 24.61
CA LYS A 1055 -15.03 7.95 25.97
C LYS A 1055 -15.31 9.09 26.95
N LYS A 1056 -14.53 10.17 26.90
CA LYS A 1056 -14.75 11.37 27.72
C LYS A 1056 -16.13 12.01 27.51
N LEU A 1057 -16.67 12.00 26.29
CA LEU A 1057 -18.03 12.52 26.02
C LEU A 1057 -19.12 11.72 26.74
N PHE A 1058 -18.89 10.44 27.00
CA PHE A 1058 -19.83 9.58 27.74
C PHE A 1058 -19.50 9.50 29.25
N GLU A 1059 -18.26 9.81 29.66
CA GLU A 1059 -17.82 9.87 31.07
C GLU A 1059 -18.19 11.20 31.75
N ASN A 1060 -18.19 12.32 31.02
CA ASN A 1060 -18.40 13.66 31.59
C ASN A 1060 -19.88 14.00 31.89
N ASP A 1061 -20.83 13.12 31.60
CA ASP A 1061 -22.26 13.40 31.68
C ASP A 1061 -22.95 12.96 32.98
N GLY A 1062 -22.17 12.71 34.03
CA GLY A 1062 -22.69 12.77 35.40
C GLY A 1062 -23.05 14.20 35.87
N ALA A 1063 -22.79 15.24 35.07
CA ALA A 1063 -22.96 16.64 35.46
C ALA A 1063 -23.29 17.61 34.29
N LEU A 1064 -24.25 17.26 33.42
CA LEU A 1064 -24.96 18.28 32.64
C LEU A 1064 -26.25 18.62 33.35
N ASP A 1065 -26.18 19.72 34.10
CA ASP A 1065 -27.29 20.38 34.77
C ASP A 1065 -28.32 20.82 33.72
N LEU A 1066 -29.43 20.09 33.63
CA LEU A 1066 -30.52 20.27 32.68
C LEU A 1066 -31.35 21.54 32.93
N ASP A 1067 -30.95 22.38 33.90
CA ASP A 1067 -31.66 23.62 34.27
C ASP A 1067 -31.04 24.90 33.67
N SER A 1068 -30.04 24.83 32.78
CA SER A 1068 -29.39 26.04 32.21
C SER A 1068 -29.66 26.33 30.72
N ILE A 1069 -30.51 25.57 30.02
CA ILE A 1069 -30.74 25.74 28.55
C ILE A 1069 -32.22 26.09 28.21
N THR A 1070 -33.07 26.33 29.21
CA THR A 1070 -34.48 26.70 28.96
C THR A 1070 -34.74 28.20 28.75
N GLU A 1071 -33.73 29.07 28.78
CA GLU A 1071 -33.95 30.53 28.57
C GLU A 1071 -33.57 31.07 27.18
N GLU A 1072 -32.85 30.34 26.31
CA GLU A 1072 -32.45 30.87 24.99
C GLU A 1072 -33.24 30.36 23.77
N PHE A 1073 -34.20 29.44 23.94
CA PHE A 1073 -35.01 28.90 22.82
C PHE A 1073 -36.50 29.29 22.83
N GLN A 1074 -36.97 30.16 23.75
CA GLN A 1074 -38.37 30.62 23.76
C GLN A 1074 -38.68 31.89 22.96
N THR A 1075 -37.72 32.49 22.24
CA THR A 1075 -37.95 33.79 21.57
C THR A 1075 -38.29 33.73 20.08
N ILE A 1076 -38.58 32.56 19.49
CA ILE A 1076 -39.03 32.47 18.08
C ILE A 1076 -40.16 31.44 17.92
N SER A 1077 -41.31 31.70 18.54
CA SER A 1077 -42.58 31.13 18.09
C SER A 1077 -43.75 31.99 18.56
N LEU A 1078 -43.97 33.12 17.89
CA LEU A 1078 -45.26 33.81 17.87
C LEU A 1078 -45.32 34.67 16.60
N GLN A 1079 -45.77 34.06 15.50
CA GLN A 1079 -46.59 34.75 14.49
C GLN A 1079 -47.25 33.69 13.60
N SER A 1080 -48.46 33.29 14.02
CA SER A 1080 -49.43 32.63 13.16
C SER A 1080 -49.92 33.61 12.08
N PRO A 1081 -50.18 33.15 10.84
CA PRO A 1081 -50.64 34.01 9.76
C PRO A 1081 -52.13 34.32 9.91
N THR A 1082 -52.48 35.60 9.87
CA THR A 1082 -53.84 36.07 9.66
C THR A 1082 -54.30 35.73 8.25
N ARG A 1083 -55.48 35.10 8.17
CA ARG A 1083 -56.32 34.99 6.98
C ARG A 1083 -56.52 36.38 6.34
N HIS A 1084 -56.18 36.52 5.06
CA HIS A 1084 -57.06 36.97 3.98
C HIS A 1084 -56.41 36.71 2.62
#